data_AF-A0A534CTK6-F1
#
_entry.id   AF-A0A534CTK6-F1
#
_cell.length_a   1.000
_cell.length_b   1.000
_cell.length_c   1.000
_cell.angle_alpha   90.00
_cell.angle_beta   90.00
_cell.angle_gamma   90.00
#
_symmetry.space_group_name_H-M   'P 1'
#
loop_
_entity.id
_entity.type
_entity.pdbx_description
1 polymer ?
#
loop_
_entity_poly.entity_id
_entity_poly.type
_entity_poly.pdbx_seq_one_letter_code
_entity_poly.pdbx_strand_id
1 'polypeptide(L)'
;MADLTALTRQALEEVARSTELAALEETRVRWLGKKGTLTERLKSLGALSAAERPAAGALINEAKERLRAAIEARREALGREEIERRLGAGRIDVTLPGRGEELGGLHPVTKARLRIETLFRRAGFDVASGPEIEDDFHNFGALNFTPDHPARAMHDTFYFPDGRLLRTHTSPVQIRALRERGAPLAVIAPGRVYRCDSDMTHSPMFHQLEGLAVGENINFANMKAVLHGFLQAFFERDLAMRLRPSFFPFTEPSAEVDMSCVFCDGKGCRTCKHTGWLEISGCGMVHPNVLRASGVDPERYTGYAFGAGIDRLAMLRYGVNDLRLFFENDLRFLRQFGSFDKLRVCRVSTGSGPPLQIVCGASNARAGLKSALASVGAHLPGDLAIKAAKLWGVESQGMLASAKELGLAEASSGILELPPDAPLGRSLREYLDLDEAVLDLNVTPNRGDVLSILGVAREVAALAGTTVTGPAIARAPAGHAERFPVKLEAPAACPRFAGCILRGVDNRAAVPLWMRERLRRAGVRSISPVVDVTNYVMLELGQPMHAYDLRKLKGGIRVRLARDGERVMLLDGKTIEAQSDVLLITDAERAVGLAGVMGGLHTAVSAETSDVFLESAYFAPNAVLGRARRLGLQTDASQRFERGVDFALQGRAIERAIALLAPIAGGTAGPIEVTDSAAHLPKRPPVTLRRKQLAGLLGVSLPAERVQRTLEGLEMQTTPRADAWEVTPPSYRFDIAIEADLIEEVARIVGFEAIPEADAFEPQRFRPLPEERPAEESVLAVLAQRGYQEAITYAFVDPALQERLFPDRPALALSNPIASDLSVMRVSLWPGLLLSALENQRRQQDRIRLFEHGTRFQIDGSSTREIDTLAAVVSGARLPEQWGVPKEMRGAADFYDAKSDLEALFTATGQAESFKFEGGSHSALHPGRAARVLRCGREVGWIGELHPILVQALDFTYPPVLFELDADSALAVKRPAYQEISRFPQVRRDLAVVVDESVTLSTLAERVTLAASNLLRGLRIFDVYRGPGLEHGRKSVALGLIFQDISRTLTDDDVERIMASVVADLREKLNARIRE
;
A
#
# COMPACT_ATOMS: atom_id res chain seq x y z
N MET A 1 63.42 -7.45 79.22
CA MET A 1 62.10 -8.10 79.06
C MET A 1 60.99 -7.05 78.91
N ALA A 2 60.72 -6.19 79.92
CA ALA A 2 59.66 -5.15 79.83
C ALA A 2 59.81 -4.16 78.66
N ASP A 3 61.04 -3.77 78.33
CA ASP A 3 61.36 -2.86 77.21
C ASP A 3 61.04 -3.46 75.83
N LEU A 4 61.27 -4.77 75.63
CA LEU A 4 61.00 -5.44 74.35
C LEU A 4 59.50 -5.53 74.06
N THR A 5 58.68 -5.78 75.08
CA THR A 5 57.22 -5.82 74.94
C THR A 5 56.65 -4.44 74.59
N ALA A 6 57.22 -3.37 75.14
CA ALA A 6 56.83 -1.99 74.81
C ALA A 6 57.21 -1.62 73.37
N LEU A 7 58.44 -1.92 72.95
CA LEU A 7 58.92 -1.67 71.59
C LEU A 7 58.15 -2.47 70.54
N THR A 8 57.82 -3.74 70.82
CA THR A 8 57.02 -4.58 69.91
C THR A 8 55.60 -4.02 69.76
N ARG A 9 54.99 -3.53 70.84
CA ARG A 9 53.68 -2.88 70.80
C ARG A 9 53.71 -1.60 69.96
N GLN A 10 54.70 -0.76 70.18
CA GLN A 10 54.89 0.47 69.40
C GLN A 10 55.07 0.17 67.90
N ALA A 11 55.89 -0.83 67.55
CA ALA A 11 56.09 -1.23 66.17
C ALA A 11 54.80 -1.74 65.51
N LEU A 12 54.01 -2.54 66.24
CA LEU A 12 52.71 -3.03 65.76
C LEU A 12 51.69 -1.89 65.59
N GLU A 13 51.69 -0.89 66.47
CA GLU A 13 50.85 0.30 66.32
C GLU A 13 51.26 1.19 65.14
N GLU A 14 52.56 1.33 64.85
CA GLU A 14 53.04 2.06 63.66
C GLU A 14 52.66 1.35 62.36
N VAL A 15 52.74 0.01 62.33
CA VAL A 15 52.25 -0.81 61.21
C VAL A 15 50.74 -0.63 61.03
N ALA A 16 49.96 -0.67 62.11
CA ALA A 16 48.51 -0.46 62.06
C ALA A 16 48.12 0.95 61.57
N ARG A 17 48.93 1.97 61.88
CA ARG A 17 48.71 3.37 61.46
C ARG A 17 49.16 3.69 60.03
N SER A 18 49.90 2.79 59.36
CA SER A 18 50.36 3.02 57.99
C SER A 18 49.19 2.98 57.01
N THR A 19 48.97 4.06 56.25
CA THR A 19 47.85 4.23 55.29
C THR A 19 48.26 4.06 53.82
N GLU A 20 49.55 3.94 53.53
CA GLU A 20 50.07 3.76 52.16
C GLU A 20 51.25 2.78 52.16
N LEU A 21 51.46 2.09 51.02
CA LEU A 21 52.53 1.09 50.87
C LEU A 21 53.94 1.68 51.12
N ALA A 22 54.17 2.93 50.75
CA ALA A 22 55.44 3.63 50.99
C ALA A 22 55.71 3.82 52.49
N ALA A 23 54.73 4.28 53.26
CA ALA A 23 54.84 4.48 54.71
C ALA A 23 55.01 3.17 55.49
N LEU A 24 54.37 2.10 55.02
CA LEU A 24 54.55 0.75 55.58
C LEU A 24 55.97 0.22 55.34
N GLU A 25 56.55 0.49 54.16
CA GLU A 25 57.92 0.09 53.84
C GLU A 25 58.95 0.87 54.67
N GLU A 26 58.74 2.16 54.92
CA GLU A 26 59.55 2.95 55.85
C GLU A 26 59.50 2.38 57.28
N THR A 27 58.30 1.95 57.72
CA THR A 27 58.10 1.31 59.03
C THR A 27 58.82 -0.04 59.11
N ARG A 28 58.77 -0.86 58.05
CA ARG A 28 59.53 -2.11 57.94
C ARG A 28 61.03 -1.87 58.05
N VAL A 29 61.56 -0.87 57.34
CA VAL A 29 62.98 -0.52 57.37
C VAL A 29 63.39 -0.02 58.77
N ARG A 30 62.58 0.82 59.41
CA ARG A 30 62.83 1.38 60.75
C ARG A 30 62.93 0.31 61.84
N TRP A 31 62.06 -0.70 61.81
CA TRP A 31 62.02 -1.70 62.88
C TRP A 31 62.79 -2.98 62.56
N LEU A 32 62.78 -3.43 61.29
CA LEU A 32 63.34 -4.71 60.85
C LEU A 32 64.54 -4.58 59.89
N GLY A 33 64.92 -3.37 59.48
CA GLY A 33 66.08 -3.13 58.62
C GLY A 33 67.41 -3.51 59.27
N LYS A 34 68.52 -3.37 58.52
CA LYS A 34 69.88 -3.73 58.99
C LYS A 34 70.34 -2.97 60.24
N LYS A 35 69.82 -1.75 60.43
CA LYS A 35 69.96 -0.88 61.62
C LYS A 35 68.61 -0.65 62.33
N GLY A 36 67.64 -1.54 62.12
CA GLY A 36 66.31 -1.36 62.68
C GLY A 36 66.28 -1.67 64.18
N THR A 37 65.42 -0.98 64.92
CA THR A 37 65.39 -1.00 66.40
C THR A 37 65.30 -2.41 67.00
N LEU A 38 64.51 -3.32 66.41
CA LEU A 38 64.41 -4.73 66.87
C LEU A 38 65.59 -5.58 66.40
N THR A 39 66.20 -5.26 65.25
CA THR A 39 67.42 -5.91 64.76
C THR A 39 68.64 -5.54 65.60
N GLU A 40 68.72 -4.32 66.13
CA GLU A 40 69.79 -3.88 67.05
C GLU A 40 69.68 -4.54 68.43
N ARG A 41 68.46 -4.79 68.92
CA ARG A 41 68.23 -5.59 70.14
C ARG A 41 68.77 -7.02 70.00
N LEU A 42 68.67 -7.62 68.81
CA LEU A 42 69.29 -8.92 68.54
C LEU A 42 70.83 -8.87 68.63
N LYS A 43 71.46 -7.77 68.19
CA LYS A 43 72.92 -7.57 68.31
C LYS A 43 73.37 -7.38 69.77
N SER A 44 72.50 -6.84 70.63
CA SER A 44 72.77 -6.65 72.07
C SER A 44 72.79 -7.94 72.90
N LEU A 45 72.38 -9.10 72.34
CA LEU A 45 72.45 -10.42 72.98
C LEU A 45 73.89 -10.84 73.36
N GLY A 46 74.90 -10.27 72.70
CA GLY A 46 76.32 -10.50 73.01
C GLY A 46 76.72 -10.10 74.44
N ALA A 47 75.97 -9.22 75.10
CA ALA A 47 76.25 -8.75 76.47
C ALA A 47 75.59 -9.60 77.59
N LEU A 48 74.76 -10.59 77.25
CA LEU A 48 74.04 -11.45 78.22
C LEU A 48 74.82 -12.72 78.57
N SER A 49 74.54 -13.31 79.74
CA SER A 49 75.15 -14.56 80.20
C SER A 49 74.75 -15.76 79.33
N ALA A 50 75.56 -16.83 79.30
CA ALA A 50 75.32 -18.00 78.46
C ALA A 50 74.00 -18.72 78.76
N ALA A 51 73.48 -18.62 79.99
CA ALA A 51 72.21 -19.20 80.40
C ALA A 51 70.98 -18.38 79.94
N GLU A 52 71.11 -17.07 79.74
CA GLU A 52 70.00 -16.15 79.44
C GLU A 52 69.85 -15.84 77.94
N ARG A 53 70.92 -16.03 77.15
CA ARG A 53 70.93 -15.76 75.69
C ARG A 53 69.88 -16.52 74.89
N PRO A 54 69.63 -17.84 75.08
CA PRO A 54 68.66 -18.58 74.27
C PRO A 54 67.22 -18.09 74.48
N ALA A 55 66.84 -17.82 75.73
CA ALA A 55 65.51 -17.32 76.09
C ALA A 55 65.26 -15.89 75.56
N ALA A 56 66.25 -14.99 75.71
CA ALA A 56 66.17 -13.63 75.18
C ALA A 56 66.17 -13.59 73.63
N GLY A 57 66.95 -14.46 72.98
CA GLY A 57 66.99 -14.59 71.53
C GLY A 57 65.66 -15.12 70.95
N ALA A 58 65.04 -16.10 71.61
CA ALA A 58 63.73 -16.62 71.23
C ALA A 58 62.66 -15.52 71.26
N LEU A 59 62.61 -14.72 72.33
CA LEU A 59 61.64 -13.63 72.48
C LEU A 59 61.82 -12.49 71.46
N ILE A 60 63.06 -12.14 71.10
CA ILE A 60 63.32 -11.12 70.07
C ILE A 60 62.93 -11.64 68.69
N ASN A 61 63.21 -12.92 68.40
CA ASN A 61 62.79 -13.53 67.13
C ASN A 61 61.27 -13.64 67.04
N GLU A 62 60.58 -14.02 68.13
CA GLU A 62 59.12 -14.02 68.20
C GLU A 62 58.53 -12.63 67.94
N ALA A 63 59.10 -11.58 68.55
CA ALA A 63 58.71 -10.19 68.30
C ALA A 63 58.91 -9.77 66.83
N LYS A 64 60.03 -10.18 66.20
CA LYS A 64 60.31 -9.89 64.78
C LYS A 64 59.37 -10.64 63.85
N GLU A 65 59.08 -11.91 64.10
CA GLU A 65 58.13 -12.70 63.31
C GLU A 65 56.71 -12.14 63.44
N ARG A 66 56.28 -11.77 64.65
CA ARG A 66 54.99 -11.11 64.88
C ARG A 66 54.89 -9.78 64.11
N LEU A 67 55.95 -8.99 64.07
CA LEU A 67 55.98 -7.74 63.32
C LEU A 67 56.04 -7.98 61.80
N ARG A 68 56.80 -8.97 61.31
CA ARG A 68 56.82 -9.37 59.89
C ARG A 68 55.44 -9.80 59.41
N ALA A 69 54.77 -10.65 60.20
CA ALA A 69 53.41 -11.09 59.92
C ALA A 69 52.42 -9.89 59.89
N ALA A 70 52.54 -8.95 60.83
CA ALA A 70 51.72 -7.74 60.83
C ALA A 70 51.98 -6.83 59.62
N ILE A 71 53.24 -6.71 59.18
CA ILE A 71 53.61 -5.91 58.00
C ILE A 71 53.06 -6.54 56.73
N GLU A 72 53.22 -7.84 56.52
CA GLU A 72 52.67 -8.47 55.31
C GLU A 72 51.14 -8.46 55.31
N ALA A 73 50.49 -8.70 56.46
CA ALA A 73 49.05 -8.57 56.58
C ALA A 73 48.56 -7.14 56.24
N ARG A 74 49.27 -6.10 56.71
CA ARG A 74 48.94 -4.71 56.37
C ARG A 74 49.22 -4.37 54.90
N ARG A 75 50.29 -4.93 54.33
CA ARG A 75 50.66 -4.74 52.91
C ARG A 75 49.60 -5.32 51.98
N GLU A 76 49.12 -6.54 52.27
CA GLU A 76 48.02 -7.15 51.54
C GLU A 76 46.73 -6.33 51.67
N ALA A 77 46.41 -5.84 52.88
CA ALA A 77 45.23 -5.01 53.10
C ALA A 77 45.28 -3.72 52.27
N LEU A 78 46.40 -2.97 52.32
CA LEU A 78 46.60 -1.76 51.52
C LEU A 78 46.60 -2.03 50.01
N GLY A 79 47.13 -3.18 49.58
CA GLY A 79 47.07 -3.61 48.18
C GLY A 79 45.64 -3.89 47.70
N ARG A 80 44.81 -4.52 48.54
CA ARG A 80 43.36 -4.73 48.27
C ARG A 80 42.60 -3.41 48.25
N GLU A 81 42.84 -2.52 49.22
CA GLU A 81 42.24 -1.18 49.27
C GLU A 81 42.57 -0.37 48.01
N GLU A 82 43.81 -0.44 47.49
CA GLU A 82 44.20 0.22 46.24
C GLU A 82 43.49 -0.37 45.01
N ILE A 83 43.38 -1.70 44.93
CA ILE A 83 42.64 -2.38 43.86
C ILE A 83 41.16 -2.00 43.93
N GLU A 84 40.54 -2.04 45.12
CA GLU A 84 39.14 -1.63 45.33
C GLU A 84 38.93 -0.16 45.01
N ARG A 85 39.87 0.72 45.35
CA ARG A 85 39.85 2.14 44.97
C ARG A 85 39.91 2.32 43.46
N ARG A 86 40.77 1.56 42.75
CA ARG A 86 40.84 1.58 41.27
C ARG A 86 39.59 1.01 40.63
N LEU A 87 39.06 -0.10 41.14
CA LEU A 87 37.79 -0.70 40.69
C LEU A 87 36.62 0.25 40.96
N GLY A 88 36.64 0.97 42.08
CA GLY A 88 35.69 2.02 42.46
C GLY A 88 35.76 3.23 41.53
N ALA A 89 36.97 3.71 41.21
CA ALA A 89 37.20 4.82 40.28
C ALA A 89 36.86 4.46 38.83
N GLY A 90 36.96 3.18 38.46
CA GLY A 90 36.56 2.65 37.16
C GLY A 90 35.08 2.27 37.06
N ARG A 91 34.26 2.56 38.08
CA ARG A 91 32.81 2.30 38.02
C ARG A 91 32.18 3.18 36.95
N ILE A 92 31.47 2.53 36.03
CA ILE A 92 30.62 3.19 35.05
C ILE A 92 29.17 3.18 35.54
N ASP A 93 28.38 4.15 35.12
CA ASP A 93 26.93 4.09 35.27
C ASP A 93 26.35 3.10 34.26
N VAL A 94 26.08 1.87 34.73
CA VAL A 94 25.49 0.80 33.92
C VAL A 94 24.02 1.02 33.58
N THR A 95 23.38 2.05 34.15
CA THR A 95 22.00 2.42 33.86
C THR A 95 21.87 3.39 32.70
N LEU A 96 22.99 3.98 32.23
CA LEU A 96 23.01 4.75 31.00
C LEU A 96 22.59 3.86 29.81
N PRO A 97 21.77 4.39 28.88
CA PRO A 97 21.43 3.64 27.68
C PRO A 97 22.67 3.32 26.88
N GLY A 98 22.66 2.16 26.21
CA GLY A 98 23.73 1.77 25.30
C GLY A 98 23.95 2.81 24.20
N ARG A 99 25.21 3.01 23.80
CA ARG A 99 25.52 3.89 22.67
C ARG A 99 25.08 3.20 21.38
N GLY A 100 24.35 3.90 20.52
CA GLY A 100 23.84 3.32 19.30
C GLY A 100 23.16 4.34 18.40
N GLU A 101 22.84 3.91 17.18
CA GLU A 101 21.98 4.65 16.28
C GLU A 101 20.53 4.17 16.43
N GLU A 102 19.57 5.08 16.25
CA GLU A 102 18.20 4.66 15.97
C GLU A 102 18.19 3.97 14.61
N LEU A 103 17.76 2.71 14.59
CA LEU A 103 17.54 1.98 13.35
C LEU A 103 16.41 2.65 12.58
N GLY A 104 16.58 2.73 11.26
CA GLY A 104 15.48 3.03 10.38
C GLY A 104 14.64 1.77 10.14
N GLY A 105 13.86 1.78 9.07
CA GLY A 105 13.02 0.64 8.75
C GLY A 105 12.51 0.68 7.33
N LEU A 106 12.08 -0.49 6.87
CA LEU A 106 11.29 -0.59 5.65
C LEU A 106 9.90 0.00 5.87
N HIS A 107 9.36 0.55 4.80
CA HIS A 107 8.03 1.09 4.72
C HIS A 107 7.02 -0.05 4.95
N PRO A 108 5.92 0.18 5.70
CA PRO A 108 4.93 -0.86 5.97
C PRO A 108 4.37 -1.53 4.71
N VAL A 109 4.22 -0.78 3.61
CA VAL A 109 3.79 -1.34 2.30
C VAL A 109 4.86 -2.29 1.72
N THR A 110 6.13 -1.92 1.78
CA THR A 110 7.25 -2.78 1.34
C THR A 110 7.34 -4.05 2.19
N LYS A 111 7.21 -3.93 3.52
CA LYS A 111 7.13 -5.10 4.42
C LYS A 111 5.98 -6.03 4.06
N ALA A 112 4.80 -5.48 3.75
CA ALA A 112 3.65 -6.26 3.32
C ALA A 112 3.90 -6.97 1.99
N ARG A 113 4.47 -6.28 0.99
CA ARG A 113 4.84 -6.87 -0.31
C ARG A 113 5.84 -8.02 -0.17
N LEU A 114 6.95 -7.82 0.53
CA LEU A 114 7.98 -8.86 0.72
C LEU A 114 7.40 -10.10 1.41
N ARG A 115 6.51 -9.89 2.38
CA ARG A 115 5.77 -10.98 3.03
C ARG A 115 4.87 -11.73 2.05
N ILE A 116 4.07 -11.01 1.26
CA ILE A 116 3.21 -11.60 0.22
C ILE A 116 4.05 -12.45 -0.74
N GLU A 117 5.14 -11.91 -1.27
CA GLU A 117 6.03 -12.63 -2.18
C GLU A 117 6.59 -13.90 -1.55
N THR A 118 7.02 -13.83 -0.29
CA THR A 118 7.54 -14.99 0.44
C THR A 118 6.48 -16.08 0.59
N LEU A 119 5.24 -15.71 0.92
CA LEU A 119 4.13 -16.66 1.08
C LEU A 119 3.78 -17.33 -0.25
N PHE A 120 3.66 -16.56 -1.33
CA PHE A 120 3.33 -17.10 -2.65
C PHE A 120 4.46 -17.92 -3.28
N ARG A 121 5.73 -17.54 -3.08
CA ARG A 121 6.88 -18.39 -3.46
C ARG A 121 6.84 -19.75 -2.77
N ARG A 122 6.48 -19.79 -1.48
CA ARG A 122 6.29 -21.06 -0.74
C ARG A 122 5.10 -21.86 -1.25
N ALA A 123 4.08 -21.19 -1.77
CA ALA A 123 2.92 -21.82 -2.43
C ALA A 123 3.18 -22.24 -3.89
N GLY A 124 4.40 -22.02 -4.42
CA GLY A 124 4.79 -22.44 -5.77
C GLY A 124 4.59 -21.40 -6.88
N PHE A 125 4.28 -20.14 -6.53
CA PHE A 125 4.17 -19.05 -7.49
C PHE A 125 5.52 -18.35 -7.71
N ASP A 126 5.80 -17.97 -8.95
CA ASP A 126 6.87 -17.03 -9.25
C ASP A 126 6.43 -15.58 -9.03
N VAL A 127 7.40 -14.67 -8.88
CA VAL A 127 7.14 -13.23 -8.91
C VAL A 127 7.49 -12.71 -10.30
N ALA A 128 6.53 -12.06 -10.96
CA ALA A 128 6.70 -11.43 -12.25
C ALA A 128 6.61 -9.90 -12.12
N SER A 129 7.39 -9.19 -12.92
CA SER A 129 7.34 -7.74 -13.06
C SER A 129 7.13 -7.37 -14.53
N GLY A 130 6.64 -6.16 -14.76
CA GLY A 130 6.44 -5.62 -16.10
C GLY A 130 6.40 -4.09 -16.06
N PRO A 131 6.24 -3.44 -17.22
CA PRO A 131 6.32 -2.00 -17.33
C PRO A 131 5.17 -1.32 -16.59
N GLU A 132 5.41 -0.11 -16.09
CA GLU A 132 4.43 0.81 -15.53
C GLU A 132 3.70 1.61 -16.62
N ILE A 133 4.38 1.87 -17.75
CA ILE A 133 3.80 2.45 -18.97
C ILE A 133 3.40 1.30 -19.90
N GLU A 134 2.12 1.18 -20.18
CA GLU A 134 1.53 0.04 -20.88
C GLU A 134 0.83 0.47 -22.17
N ASP A 135 0.64 -0.49 -23.09
CA ASP A 135 -0.24 -0.32 -24.24
C ASP A 135 -1.69 -0.75 -23.90
N ASP A 136 -2.66 -0.19 -24.63
CA ASP A 136 -4.08 -0.48 -24.43
C ASP A 136 -4.43 -1.97 -24.59
N PHE A 137 -3.71 -2.68 -25.47
CA PHE A 137 -3.95 -4.10 -25.69
C PHE A 137 -3.62 -4.92 -24.43
N HIS A 138 -2.45 -4.75 -23.82
CA HIS A 138 -2.10 -5.51 -22.62
C HIS A 138 -2.88 -5.03 -21.38
N ASN A 139 -3.16 -3.72 -21.26
CA ASN A 139 -3.90 -3.20 -20.12
C ASN A 139 -5.41 -3.47 -20.17
N PHE A 140 -6.01 -3.60 -21.35
CA PHE A 140 -7.46 -3.77 -21.46
C PHE A 140 -7.86 -4.83 -22.49
N GLY A 141 -7.37 -4.75 -23.73
CA GLY A 141 -7.84 -5.61 -24.83
C GLY A 141 -7.69 -7.11 -24.57
N ALA A 142 -6.50 -7.54 -24.14
CA ALA A 142 -6.20 -8.93 -23.80
C ALA A 142 -6.96 -9.43 -22.56
N LEU A 143 -7.42 -8.50 -21.72
CA LEU A 143 -8.20 -8.75 -20.50
C LEU A 143 -9.71 -8.62 -20.75
N ASN A 144 -10.14 -8.72 -22.02
CA ASN A 144 -11.54 -8.81 -22.43
C ASN A 144 -12.38 -7.56 -22.09
N PHE A 145 -11.74 -6.41 -21.85
CA PHE A 145 -12.43 -5.11 -21.74
C PHE A 145 -12.89 -4.66 -23.13
N THR A 146 -14.13 -4.21 -23.26
CA THR A 146 -14.66 -3.64 -24.52
C THR A 146 -14.07 -2.25 -24.80
N PRO A 147 -14.00 -1.79 -26.06
CA PRO A 147 -13.47 -0.45 -26.39
C PRO A 147 -14.18 0.71 -25.68
N ASP A 148 -15.49 0.58 -25.45
CA ASP A 148 -16.32 1.59 -24.76
C ASP A 148 -16.37 1.37 -23.23
N HIS A 149 -15.55 0.48 -22.68
CA HIS A 149 -15.57 0.18 -21.25
C HIS A 149 -15.17 1.41 -20.42
N PRO A 150 -15.92 1.77 -19.35
CA PRO A 150 -15.65 2.97 -18.55
C PRO A 150 -14.20 3.12 -18.09
N ALA A 151 -13.58 2.04 -17.62
CA ALA A 151 -12.17 2.04 -17.19
C ALA A 151 -11.17 2.54 -18.24
N ARG A 152 -11.50 2.54 -19.55
CA ARG A 152 -10.67 3.08 -20.64
C ARG A 152 -10.84 4.59 -20.84
N ALA A 153 -11.75 5.23 -20.11
CA ALA A 153 -12.02 6.65 -20.28
C ALA A 153 -10.93 7.51 -19.60
N MET A 154 -10.71 8.71 -20.14
CA MET A 154 -9.75 9.68 -19.60
C MET A 154 -10.06 10.15 -18.16
N HIS A 155 -11.24 9.87 -17.62
CA HIS A 155 -11.55 10.18 -16.22
C HIS A 155 -11.16 9.07 -15.25
N ASP A 156 -10.85 7.86 -15.75
CA ASP A 156 -10.48 6.70 -14.93
C ASP A 156 -8.99 6.34 -15.12
N THR A 157 -8.43 6.55 -16.32
CA THR A 157 -7.07 6.13 -16.71
C THR A 157 -6.20 7.30 -17.15
N PHE A 158 -4.94 7.33 -16.71
CA PHE A 158 -3.94 8.30 -17.18
C PHE A 158 -3.36 7.90 -18.54
N TYR A 159 -3.39 8.82 -19.50
CA TYR A 159 -2.90 8.63 -20.87
C TYR A 159 -1.74 9.55 -21.21
N PHE A 160 -0.87 9.07 -22.10
CA PHE A 160 0.18 9.86 -22.74
C PHE A 160 -0.27 10.33 -24.14
N PRO A 161 0.33 11.42 -24.68
CA PRO A 161 -0.06 11.95 -25.99
C PRO A 161 0.10 10.97 -27.16
N ASP A 162 0.94 9.94 -26.99
CA ASP A 162 1.19 8.88 -27.99
C ASP A 162 0.22 7.70 -27.90
N GLY A 163 -0.78 7.77 -27.01
CA GLY A 163 -1.82 6.75 -26.82
C GLY A 163 -1.43 5.63 -25.85
N ARG A 164 -0.19 5.61 -25.33
CA ARG A 164 0.16 4.74 -24.18
C ARG A 164 -0.52 5.25 -22.91
N LEU A 165 -0.50 4.43 -21.87
CA LEU A 165 -1.15 4.74 -20.59
C LEU A 165 -0.32 4.29 -19.40
N LEU A 166 -0.60 4.83 -18.23
CA LEU A 166 -0.10 4.26 -16.97
C LEU A 166 -1.00 3.08 -16.59
N ARG A 167 -0.39 1.92 -16.27
CA ARG A 167 -1.16 0.70 -15.98
C ARG A 167 -2.13 0.89 -14.82
N THR A 168 -3.36 0.40 -14.98
CA THR A 168 -4.45 0.55 -13.98
C THR A 168 -4.52 -0.58 -12.97
N HIS A 169 -3.81 -1.66 -13.25
CA HIS A 169 -3.72 -2.91 -12.49
C HIS A 169 -2.49 -3.71 -12.96
N THR A 170 -2.07 -4.75 -12.24
CA THR A 170 -0.87 -5.56 -12.59
C THR A 170 -1.16 -6.81 -13.45
N SER A 171 -2.42 -7.11 -13.78
CA SER A 171 -2.84 -8.12 -14.78
C SER A 171 -2.09 -8.09 -16.12
N PRO A 172 -1.63 -6.94 -16.68
CA PRO A 172 -0.91 -6.93 -17.94
C PRO A 172 0.39 -7.73 -17.86
N VAL A 173 1.01 -7.77 -16.68
CA VAL A 173 2.18 -8.60 -16.38
C VAL A 173 1.85 -10.09 -16.51
N GLN A 174 0.65 -10.50 -16.12
CA GLN A 174 0.18 -11.89 -16.25
C GLN A 174 0.01 -12.27 -17.72
N ILE A 175 -0.58 -11.39 -18.53
CA ILE A 175 -0.70 -11.57 -19.98
C ILE A 175 0.68 -11.69 -20.61
N ARG A 176 1.61 -10.80 -20.27
CA ARG A 176 3.00 -10.84 -20.76
C ARG A 176 3.69 -12.15 -20.36
N ALA A 177 3.56 -12.56 -19.11
CA ALA A 177 4.14 -13.80 -18.61
C ALA A 177 3.57 -15.05 -19.32
N LEU A 178 2.25 -15.11 -19.56
CA LEU A 178 1.63 -16.19 -20.33
C LEU A 178 2.11 -16.22 -21.78
N ARG A 179 2.18 -15.06 -22.44
CA ARG A 179 2.63 -14.99 -23.84
C ARG A 179 4.10 -15.34 -24.00
N GLU A 180 4.94 -14.99 -23.03
CA GLU A 180 6.38 -15.28 -23.04
C GLU A 180 6.67 -16.74 -22.68
N ARG A 181 6.01 -17.28 -21.65
CA ARG A 181 6.38 -18.56 -21.02
C ARG A 181 5.43 -19.72 -21.36
N GLY A 182 4.23 -19.43 -21.84
CA GLY A 182 3.17 -20.41 -22.09
C GLY A 182 2.54 -20.96 -20.81
N ALA A 183 1.64 -21.93 -20.96
CA ALA A 183 1.05 -22.71 -19.87
C ALA A 183 1.73 -24.10 -19.75
N PRO A 184 1.84 -24.70 -18.53
CA PRO A 184 1.33 -24.20 -17.26
C PRO A 184 2.17 -23.07 -16.66
N LEU A 185 1.52 -22.19 -15.89
CA LEU A 185 2.12 -21.00 -15.28
C LEU A 185 1.46 -20.68 -13.94
N ALA A 186 2.24 -20.36 -12.91
CA ALA A 186 1.76 -19.78 -11.66
C ALA A 186 2.63 -18.57 -11.29
N VAL A 187 2.07 -17.37 -11.36
CA VAL A 187 2.78 -16.10 -11.11
C VAL A 187 1.94 -15.16 -10.24
N ILE A 188 2.62 -14.38 -9.42
CA ILE A 188 2.08 -13.15 -8.85
C ILE A 188 2.81 -11.95 -9.42
N ALA A 189 2.08 -10.85 -9.59
CA ALA A 189 2.59 -9.58 -10.09
C ALA A 189 2.32 -8.46 -9.07
N PRO A 190 3.17 -8.32 -8.04
CA PRO A 190 3.13 -7.16 -7.17
C PRO A 190 3.71 -5.93 -7.90
N GLY A 191 3.07 -4.77 -7.79
CA GLY A 191 3.60 -3.55 -8.40
C GLY A 191 2.73 -2.31 -8.21
N ARG A 192 3.31 -1.14 -8.52
CA ARG A 192 2.59 0.15 -8.55
C ARG A 192 1.57 0.20 -9.69
N VAL A 193 0.44 0.83 -9.46
CA VAL A 193 -0.64 1.04 -10.44
C VAL A 193 -1.22 2.44 -10.28
N TYR A 194 -1.95 2.89 -11.29
CA TYR A 194 -2.37 4.29 -11.43
C TYR A 194 -3.83 4.42 -11.84
N ARG A 195 -4.59 5.30 -11.18
CA ARG A 195 -6.00 5.60 -11.51
C ARG A 195 -6.29 7.08 -11.26
N CYS A 196 -7.22 7.65 -12.00
CA CYS A 196 -7.60 9.07 -11.87
C CYS A 196 -8.54 9.34 -10.66
N ASP A 197 -8.28 8.70 -9.52
CA ASP A 197 -9.09 8.81 -8.30
C ASP A 197 -8.22 9.26 -7.11
N SER A 198 -8.77 10.15 -6.27
CA SER A 198 -8.09 10.57 -5.03
C SER A 198 -9.09 10.91 -3.92
N ASP A 199 -9.03 10.17 -2.81
CA ASP A 199 -9.74 10.45 -1.56
C ASP A 199 -8.98 9.88 -0.33
N MET A 200 -9.65 9.70 0.81
CA MET A 200 -9.01 9.13 2.02
C MET A 200 -8.65 7.63 1.90
N THR A 201 -9.31 6.93 0.99
CA THR A 201 -9.20 5.48 0.75
C THR A 201 -8.62 5.14 -0.62
N HIS A 202 -8.59 6.10 -1.54
CA HIS A 202 -8.08 5.99 -2.90
C HIS A 202 -6.93 6.97 -3.10
N SER A 203 -5.87 6.51 -3.76
CA SER A 203 -4.71 7.32 -4.16
C SER A 203 -4.54 7.18 -5.66
N PRO A 204 -4.12 8.24 -6.38
CA PRO A 204 -3.90 8.16 -7.83
C PRO A 204 -2.74 7.24 -8.20
N MET A 205 -1.95 6.83 -7.20
CA MET A 205 -0.91 5.81 -7.29
C MET A 205 -0.96 4.93 -6.02
N PHE A 206 -0.99 3.62 -6.19
CA PHE A 206 -0.99 2.63 -5.10
C PHE A 206 -0.38 1.31 -5.59
N HIS A 207 -0.31 0.29 -4.73
CA HIS A 207 0.27 -1.01 -5.06
C HIS A 207 -0.79 -2.10 -5.10
N GLN A 208 -0.76 -2.89 -6.16
CA GLN A 208 -1.59 -4.09 -6.29
C GLN A 208 -0.73 -5.34 -6.33
N LEU A 209 -1.33 -6.43 -5.89
CA LEU A 209 -0.91 -7.79 -6.12
C LEU A 209 -1.96 -8.43 -7.02
N GLU A 210 -1.55 -8.97 -8.15
CA GLU A 210 -2.44 -9.83 -8.94
C GLU A 210 -1.78 -11.16 -9.23
N GLY A 211 -2.46 -12.25 -8.91
CA GLY A 211 -2.01 -13.62 -9.15
C GLY A 211 -2.76 -14.29 -10.29
N LEU A 212 -2.06 -15.20 -10.96
CA LEU A 212 -2.56 -16.03 -12.04
C LEU A 212 -1.98 -17.44 -11.89
N ALA A 213 -2.84 -18.45 -11.95
CA ALA A 213 -2.42 -19.84 -12.11
C ALA A 213 -3.19 -20.49 -13.27
N VAL A 214 -2.47 -21.08 -14.23
CA VAL A 214 -3.02 -21.75 -15.42
C VAL A 214 -2.41 -23.14 -15.57
N GLY A 215 -3.25 -24.15 -15.77
CA GLY A 215 -2.87 -25.56 -15.81
C GLY A 215 -4.02 -26.44 -16.32
N GLU A 216 -3.77 -27.74 -16.54
CA GLU A 216 -4.78 -28.65 -17.12
C GLU A 216 -5.85 -29.09 -16.09
N ASN A 217 -5.55 -29.02 -14.79
CA ASN A 217 -6.43 -29.49 -13.71
C ASN A 217 -6.68 -28.41 -12.65
N ILE A 218 -6.67 -27.13 -13.04
CA ILE A 218 -6.88 -26.00 -12.14
C ILE A 218 -8.37 -25.62 -12.14
N ASN A 219 -8.98 -25.54 -10.96
CA ASN A 219 -10.41 -25.25 -10.81
C ASN A 219 -10.69 -24.26 -9.66
N PHE A 220 -11.96 -23.90 -9.51
CA PHE A 220 -12.42 -22.92 -8.52
C PHE A 220 -12.12 -23.34 -7.07
N ALA A 221 -12.18 -24.64 -6.77
CA ALA A 221 -11.82 -25.18 -5.44
C ALA A 221 -10.33 -24.97 -5.10
N ASN A 222 -9.45 -25.05 -6.10
CA ASN A 222 -8.02 -24.76 -5.92
C ASN A 222 -7.76 -23.28 -5.62
N MET A 223 -8.44 -22.40 -6.34
CA MET A 223 -8.39 -20.95 -6.09
C MET A 223 -8.82 -20.64 -4.64
N LYS A 224 -9.95 -21.22 -4.21
CA LYS A 224 -10.49 -21.04 -2.86
C LYS A 224 -9.47 -21.46 -1.79
N ALA A 225 -8.84 -22.64 -1.94
CA ALA A 225 -7.83 -23.13 -1.01
C ALA A 225 -6.60 -22.20 -0.93
N VAL A 226 -6.07 -21.75 -2.08
CA VAL A 226 -4.90 -20.87 -2.13
C VAL A 226 -5.18 -19.51 -1.49
N LEU A 227 -6.33 -18.91 -1.77
CA LEU A 227 -6.72 -17.61 -1.20
C LEU A 227 -6.95 -17.71 0.31
N HIS A 228 -7.64 -18.77 0.76
CA HIS A 228 -7.89 -18.98 2.18
C HIS A 228 -6.59 -19.16 2.97
N GLY A 229 -5.71 -20.05 2.49
CA GLY A 229 -4.39 -20.28 3.08
C GLY A 229 -3.51 -19.03 3.07
N PHE A 230 -3.56 -18.24 2.00
CA PHE A 230 -2.86 -16.95 1.94
C PHE A 230 -3.37 -15.97 3.00
N LEU A 231 -4.68 -15.79 3.16
CA LEU A 231 -5.24 -14.87 4.15
C LEU A 231 -4.87 -15.28 5.58
N GLN A 232 -5.00 -16.56 5.91
CA GLN A 232 -4.61 -17.07 7.23
C GLN A 232 -3.12 -16.86 7.50
N ALA A 233 -2.27 -17.18 6.53
CA ALA A 233 -0.82 -17.02 6.66
C ALA A 233 -0.39 -15.54 6.68
N PHE A 234 -1.02 -14.67 5.89
CA PHE A 234 -0.68 -13.25 5.83
C PHE A 234 -1.06 -12.52 7.12
N PHE A 235 -2.24 -12.81 7.69
CA PHE A 235 -2.70 -12.20 8.94
C PHE A 235 -2.28 -12.96 10.20
N GLU A 236 -1.71 -14.17 10.07
CA GLU A 236 -1.27 -15.06 11.17
C GLU A 236 -2.43 -15.41 12.11
N ARG A 237 -3.61 -15.64 11.53
CA ARG A 237 -4.87 -15.88 12.24
C ARG A 237 -5.72 -16.89 11.52
N ASP A 238 -6.52 -17.62 12.27
CA ASP A 238 -7.58 -18.44 11.71
C ASP A 238 -8.76 -17.55 11.33
N LEU A 239 -8.78 -17.08 10.08
CA LEU A 239 -9.80 -16.19 9.54
C LEU A 239 -10.77 -17.01 8.69
N ALA A 240 -12.07 -16.80 8.90
CA ALA A 240 -13.06 -17.36 8.00
C ALA A 240 -13.04 -16.58 6.68
N MET A 241 -13.19 -17.29 5.56
CA MET A 241 -13.31 -16.71 4.23
C MET A 241 -14.68 -17.04 3.64
N ARG A 242 -15.30 -16.08 2.97
CA ARG A 242 -16.47 -16.31 2.12
C ARG A 242 -16.27 -15.64 0.76
N LEU A 243 -16.91 -16.20 -0.25
CA LEU A 243 -16.86 -15.67 -1.61
C LEU A 243 -18.24 -15.14 -1.99
N ARG A 244 -18.31 -13.89 -2.44
CA ARG A 244 -19.53 -13.28 -2.98
C ARG A 244 -19.44 -13.23 -4.50
N PRO A 245 -20.50 -13.55 -5.24
CA PRO A 245 -20.54 -13.34 -6.68
C PRO A 245 -20.25 -11.87 -7.02
N SER A 246 -19.43 -11.64 -8.03
CA SER A 246 -19.13 -10.31 -8.57
C SER A 246 -18.88 -10.42 -10.08
N PHE A 247 -18.44 -9.37 -10.74
CA PHE A 247 -18.15 -9.39 -12.18
C PHE A 247 -16.85 -8.67 -12.50
N PHE A 248 -15.92 -9.39 -13.14
CA PHE A 248 -14.70 -8.83 -13.72
C PHE A 248 -14.58 -9.28 -15.17
N PRO A 249 -14.25 -8.40 -16.14
CA PRO A 249 -14.23 -8.75 -17.56
C PRO A 249 -13.34 -9.95 -17.93
N PHE A 250 -12.30 -10.21 -17.14
CA PHE A 250 -11.28 -11.23 -17.39
C PHE A 250 -11.47 -12.53 -16.60
N THR A 251 -12.51 -12.66 -15.76
CA THR A 251 -12.83 -13.91 -15.05
C THR A 251 -14.30 -14.29 -15.14
N GLU A 252 -14.59 -15.60 -15.17
CA GLU A 252 -15.94 -16.18 -15.22
C GLU A 252 -15.88 -17.66 -14.76
N PRO A 253 -16.50 -18.05 -13.63
CA PRO A 253 -17.25 -17.21 -12.70
C PRO A 253 -16.35 -16.24 -11.95
N SER A 254 -16.91 -15.08 -11.64
CA SER A 254 -16.26 -14.01 -10.89
C SER A 254 -16.74 -13.95 -9.44
N ALA A 255 -15.82 -13.63 -8.51
CA ALA A 255 -16.10 -13.56 -7.08
C ALA A 255 -15.28 -12.48 -6.37
N GLU A 256 -15.89 -11.81 -5.40
CA GLU A 256 -15.21 -11.04 -4.37
C GLU A 256 -14.90 -11.92 -3.16
N VAL A 257 -13.73 -11.70 -2.58
CA VAL A 257 -13.25 -12.40 -1.39
C VAL A 257 -13.50 -11.51 -0.17
N ASP A 258 -14.35 -11.99 0.72
CA ASP A 258 -14.52 -11.42 2.06
C ASP A 258 -13.82 -12.31 3.09
N MET A 259 -13.21 -11.70 4.10
CA MET A 259 -12.67 -12.39 5.26
C MET A 259 -13.32 -11.91 6.56
N SER A 260 -13.31 -12.75 7.60
CA SER A 260 -13.72 -12.32 8.93
C SER A 260 -12.85 -11.15 9.41
N CYS A 261 -13.49 -10.16 10.01
CA CYS A 261 -12.81 -8.92 10.35
C CYS A 261 -11.74 -9.14 11.41
N VAL A 262 -10.50 -8.82 11.08
CA VAL A 262 -9.32 -8.94 11.97
C VAL A 262 -9.42 -8.07 13.23
N PHE A 263 -10.26 -7.04 13.25
CA PHE A 263 -10.38 -6.18 14.44
C PHE A 263 -11.44 -6.66 15.44
N CYS A 264 -12.37 -7.52 15.02
CA CYS A 264 -13.50 -7.92 15.87
C CYS A 264 -13.80 -9.42 15.85
N ASP A 265 -12.97 -10.24 15.19
CA ASP A 265 -13.18 -11.69 15.07
C ASP A 265 -14.56 -12.03 14.50
N GLY A 266 -14.98 -11.32 13.45
CA GLY A 266 -16.28 -11.55 12.81
C GLY A 266 -17.50 -11.04 13.57
N LYS A 267 -17.35 -10.46 14.78
CA LYS A 267 -18.48 -9.96 15.59
C LYS A 267 -19.16 -8.68 15.05
N GLY A 268 -18.56 -8.02 14.07
CA GLY A 268 -18.96 -6.69 13.60
C GLY A 268 -18.24 -5.56 14.35
N CYS A 269 -17.68 -4.62 13.60
CA CYS A 269 -17.11 -3.37 14.11
C CYS A 269 -17.13 -2.29 13.02
N ARG A 270 -16.71 -1.07 13.39
CA ARG A 270 -16.64 0.07 12.48
C ARG A 270 -15.86 -0.22 11.19
N THR A 271 -14.74 -0.94 11.28
CA THR A 271 -13.87 -1.21 10.13
C THR A 271 -14.55 -2.09 9.08
N CYS A 272 -15.36 -3.06 9.51
CA CYS A 272 -16.14 -3.94 8.64
C CYS A 272 -17.59 -3.50 8.43
N LYS A 273 -17.89 -2.22 8.70
CA LYS A 273 -19.26 -1.67 8.62
C LYS A 273 -20.29 -2.52 9.38
N HIS A 274 -19.88 -3.06 10.53
CA HIS A 274 -20.69 -3.92 11.42
C HIS A 274 -21.15 -5.26 10.81
N THR A 275 -20.68 -5.63 9.62
CA THR A 275 -21.05 -6.89 8.98
C THR A 275 -20.30 -8.10 9.55
N GLY A 276 -19.16 -7.85 10.20
CA GLY A 276 -18.22 -8.91 10.58
C GLY A 276 -17.27 -9.30 9.45
N TRP A 277 -17.49 -8.82 8.23
CA TRP A 277 -16.78 -9.20 7.01
C TRP A 277 -16.05 -8.01 6.37
N LEU A 278 -14.83 -8.26 5.90
CA LEU A 278 -14.03 -7.29 5.16
C LEU A 278 -13.82 -7.83 3.75
N GLU A 279 -14.20 -7.06 2.73
CA GLU A 279 -13.81 -7.32 1.35
C GLU A 279 -12.31 -7.03 1.17
N ILE A 280 -11.58 -7.96 0.56
CA ILE A 280 -10.11 -7.94 0.47
C ILE A 280 -9.59 -8.03 -0.98
N SER A 281 -10.31 -8.73 -1.86
CA SER A 281 -9.79 -9.12 -3.17
C SER A 281 -10.93 -9.40 -4.15
N GLY A 282 -10.69 -9.19 -5.44
CA GLY A 282 -11.44 -9.84 -6.51
C GLY A 282 -10.75 -11.15 -6.92
N CYS A 283 -11.49 -12.12 -7.44
CA CYS A 283 -10.96 -13.37 -7.96
C CYS A 283 -11.95 -14.06 -8.92
N GLY A 284 -11.50 -15.09 -9.62
CA GLY A 284 -12.38 -15.93 -10.43
C GLY A 284 -11.59 -16.86 -11.36
N MET A 285 -12.30 -17.68 -12.13
CA MET A 285 -11.66 -18.49 -13.17
C MET A 285 -11.36 -17.62 -14.39
N VAL A 286 -10.17 -17.76 -14.99
CA VAL A 286 -9.76 -16.95 -16.14
C VAL A 286 -10.73 -17.16 -17.31
N HIS A 287 -11.26 -16.06 -17.82
CA HIS A 287 -12.23 -16.10 -18.91
C HIS A 287 -11.58 -16.70 -20.18
N PRO A 288 -12.25 -17.60 -20.93
CA PRO A 288 -11.68 -18.25 -22.11
C PRO A 288 -11.11 -17.30 -23.18
N ASN A 289 -11.71 -16.13 -23.37
CA ASN A 289 -11.17 -15.10 -24.28
C ASN A 289 -9.80 -14.58 -23.86
N VAL A 290 -9.53 -14.49 -22.55
CA VAL A 290 -8.23 -14.03 -22.02
C VAL A 290 -7.15 -15.07 -22.27
N LEU A 291 -7.47 -16.36 -22.10
CA LEU A 291 -6.57 -17.46 -22.47
C LEU A 291 -6.24 -17.42 -23.96
N ARG A 292 -7.25 -17.29 -24.83
CA ARG A 292 -7.04 -17.19 -26.29
C ARG A 292 -6.21 -15.97 -26.67
N ALA A 293 -6.49 -14.80 -26.08
CA ALA A 293 -5.74 -13.57 -26.31
C ALA A 293 -4.27 -13.70 -25.88
N SER A 294 -3.98 -14.59 -24.93
CA SER A 294 -2.64 -14.91 -24.43
C SER A 294 -1.96 -16.08 -25.17
N GLY A 295 -2.61 -16.65 -26.19
CA GLY A 295 -2.08 -17.78 -26.97
C GLY A 295 -2.24 -19.16 -26.29
N VAL A 296 -3.15 -19.28 -25.32
CA VAL A 296 -3.43 -20.52 -24.59
C VAL A 296 -4.77 -21.12 -25.04
N ASP A 297 -4.82 -22.43 -25.25
CA ASP A 297 -6.03 -23.17 -25.64
C ASP A 297 -6.96 -23.41 -24.43
N PRO A 298 -8.15 -22.78 -24.36
CA PRO A 298 -9.07 -22.93 -23.24
C PRO A 298 -9.82 -24.27 -23.20
N GLU A 299 -9.74 -25.12 -24.25
CA GLU A 299 -10.28 -26.49 -24.17
C GLU A 299 -9.30 -27.45 -23.49
N ARG A 300 -8.01 -27.07 -23.42
CA ARG A 300 -6.95 -27.85 -22.75
C ARG A 300 -6.59 -27.30 -21.38
N TYR A 301 -6.51 -25.98 -21.24
CA TYR A 301 -6.07 -25.32 -20.01
C TYR A 301 -7.20 -24.50 -19.41
N THR A 302 -7.26 -24.53 -18.09
CA THR A 302 -8.05 -23.63 -17.25
C THR A 302 -7.13 -22.83 -16.35
N GLY A 303 -7.65 -21.86 -15.63
CA GLY A 303 -6.88 -21.14 -14.64
C GLY A 303 -7.73 -20.27 -13.76
N TYR A 304 -7.16 -19.77 -12.67
CA TYR A 304 -7.78 -18.75 -11.84
C TYR A 304 -6.89 -17.51 -11.75
N ALA A 305 -7.52 -16.37 -11.53
CA ALA A 305 -6.86 -15.11 -11.25
C ALA A 305 -7.44 -14.49 -9.97
N PHE A 306 -6.63 -13.68 -9.29
CA PHE A 306 -7.04 -12.93 -8.11
C PHE A 306 -6.27 -11.62 -8.01
N GLY A 307 -6.83 -10.63 -7.33
CA GLY A 307 -6.23 -9.30 -7.20
C GLY A 307 -6.59 -8.59 -5.90
N ALA A 308 -5.58 -8.13 -5.16
CA ALA A 308 -5.73 -7.43 -3.89
C ALA A 308 -4.83 -6.18 -3.83
N GLY A 309 -5.29 -5.14 -3.12
CA GLY A 309 -4.46 -3.96 -2.83
C GLY A 309 -3.45 -4.25 -1.72
N ILE A 310 -2.15 -4.11 -2.01
CA ILE A 310 -1.08 -4.36 -1.02
C ILE A 310 -1.18 -3.33 0.11
N ASP A 311 -1.44 -2.06 -0.23
CA ASP A 311 -1.61 -0.99 0.76
C ASP A 311 -2.81 -1.28 1.66
N ARG A 312 -3.93 -1.77 1.10
CA ARG A 312 -5.12 -2.16 1.88
C ARG A 312 -4.83 -3.32 2.83
N LEU A 313 -4.09 -4.33 2.37
CA LEU A 313 -3.65 -5.43 3.22
C LEU A 313 -2.72 -4.95 4.35
N ALA A 314 -1.79 -4.03 4.05
CA ALA A 314 -0.92 -3.40 5.04
C ALA A 314 -1.73 -2.59 6.07
N MET A 315 -2.71 -1.80 5.61
CA MET A 315 -3.63 -1.06 6.50
C MET A 315 -4.35 -2.00 7.47
N LEU A 316 -4.92 -3.09 6.97
CA LEU A 316 -5.65 -4.05 7.80
C LEU A 316 -4.72 -4.80 8.76
N ARG A 317 -3.51 -5.17 8.31
CA ARG A 317 -2.54 -5.88 9.16
C ARG A 317 -2.00 -4.99 10.28
N TYR A 318 -1.73 -3.72 9.98
CA TYR A 318 -1.09 -2.80 10.92
C TYR A 318 -2.08 -1.85 11.63
N GLY A 319 -3.37 -1.90 11.32
CA GLY A 319 -4.39 -1.04 11.93
C GLY A 319 -4.36 0.42 11.46
N VAL A 320 -3.84 0.68 10.25
CA VAL A 320 -3.81 2.03 9.65
C VAL A 320 -5.16 2.32 9.00
N ASN A 321 -5.74 3.48 9.31
CA ASN A 321 -7.12 3.83 8.91
C ASN A 321 -7.20 4.83 7.74
N ASP A 322 -6.09 5.43 7.35
CA ASP A 322 -5.99 6.42 6.27
C ASP A 322 -4.82 6.05 5.35
N LEU A 323 -5.11 5.85 4.07
CA LEU A 323 -4.12 5.41 3.09
C LEU A 323 -3.03 6.48 2.88
N ARG A 324 -3.37 7.76 3.03
CA ARG A 324 -2.47 8.89 2.75
C ARG A 324 -1.27 8.91 3.68
N LEU A 325 -1.40 8.36 4.89
CA LEU A 325 -0.30 8.24 5.86
C LEU A 325 0.91 7.47 5.31
N PHE A 326 0.70 6.54 4.37
CA PHE A 326 1.78 5.84 3.68
C PHE A 326 2.55 6.71 2.68
N PHE A 327 1.97 7.78 2.16
CA PHE A 327 2.58 8.62 1.13
C PHE A 327 3.09 9.96 1.67
N GLU A 328 2.68 10.36 2.88
CA GLU A 328 3.19 11.55 3.55
C GLU A 328 4.65 11.42 4.00
N ASN A 329 5.15 10.19 4.14
CA ASN A 329 6.52 9.90 4.58
C ASN A 329 6.90 10.56 5.93
N ASP A 330 5.93 10.71 6.84
CA ASP A 330 6.15 11.28 8.17
C ASP A 330 7.00 10.34 9.02
N LEU A 331 8.19 10.78 9.44
CA LEU A 331 9.10 9.96 10.24
C LEU A 331 8.47 9.48 11.55
N ARG A 332 7.57 10.26 12.17
CA ARG A 332 6.89 9.88 13.41
C ARG A 332 5.89 8.76 13.18
N PHE A 333 5.27 8.72 11.99
CA PHE A 333 4.41 7.61 11.58
C PHE A 333 5.25 6.38 11.23
N LEU A 334 6.25 6.54 10.36
CA LEU A 334 7.05 5.43 9.87
C LEU A 334 7.84 4.72 10.99
N ARG A 335 8.33 5.46 11.98
CA ARG A 335 9.01 4.89 13.17
C ARG A 335 8.08 4.04 14.04
N GLN A 336 6.75 4.19 13.98
CA GLN A 336 5.81 3.36 14.76
C GLN A 336 5.86 1.89 14.36
N PHE A 337 6.20 1.61 13.11
CA PHE A 337 6.41 0.24 12.61
C PHE A 337 7.76 -0.35 13.08
N GLY A 338 8.36 0.28 14.10
CA GLY A 338 9.42 -0.15 15.00
C GLY A 338 9.06 -0.15 16.51
N SER A 339 7.76 -0.10 16.92
CA SER A 339 7.16 -0.15 18.29
C SER A 339 7.39 1.08 19.23
N PHE A 340 6.50 1.60 20.11
CA PHE A 340 5.04 1.65 20.39
C PHE A 340 4.74 2.99 21.18
N ASP A 341 3.50 3.54 21.11
CA ASP A 341 2.57 3.87 22.26
C ASP A 341 1.82 5.25 22.36
N LYS A 342 0.57 5.22 22.91
CA LYS A 342 -0.18 6.16 23.83
C LYS A 342 -1.63 6.67 23.51
N LEU A 343 -2.52 6.68 24.55
CA LEU A 343 -3.92 7.22 24.62
C LEU A 343 -4.28 7.90 25.99
N ARG A 344 -5.49 8.52 26.16
CA ARG A 344 -5.93 9.44 27.27
C ARG A 344 -7.19 9.00 28.10
N VAL A 345 -7.47 9.60 29.28
CA VAL A 345 -8.53 9.23 30.29
C VAL A 345 -9.47 10.41 30.70
N CYS A 346 -10.78 10.20 30.96
CA CYS A 346 -11.83 11.20 31.29
C CYS A 346 -12.76 10.83 32.50
N ARG A 347 -13.54 11.80 33.04
CA ARG A 347 -14.62 11.60 34.07
C ARG A 347 -15.96 12.21 33.60
N VAL A 348 -17.09 11.48 33.75
CA VAL A 348 -18.40 11.81 33.13
C VAL A 348 -19.56 11.69 34.15
N SER A 349 -20.49 12.66 34.20
CA SER A 349 -21.70 12.60 35.04
C SER A 349 -22.96 12.25 34.25
N THR A 350 -23.85 11.45 34.82
CA THR A 350 -25.17 11.06 34.26
C THR A 350 -26.34 11.85 34.83
N GLY A 351 -26.11 12.78 35.76
CA GLY A 351 -27.16 13.51 36.48
C GLY A 351 -27.73 12.78 37.70
N SER A 352 -27.41 11.49 37.89
CA SER A 352 -27.80 10.68 39.05
C SER A 352 -26.64 9.79 39.51
N GLY A 353 -26.17 9.96 40.75
CA GLY A 353 -25.07 9.19 41.34
C GLY A 353 -23.66 9.78 41.12
N PRO A 354 -22.59 9.09 41.57
CA PRO A 354 -21.20 9.55 41.43
C PRO A 354 -20.73 9.52 39.96
N PRO A 355 -19.79 10.40 39.55
CA PRO A 355 -19.29 10.46 38.18
C PRO A 355 -18.51 9.19 37.79
N LEU A 356 -18.75 8.71 36.57
CA LEU A 356 -18.13 7.52 35.99
C LEU A 356 -16.77 7.86 35.37
N GLN A 357 -15.79 6.98 35.54
CA GLN A 357 -14.48 7.10 34.86
C GLN A 357 -14.57 6.44 33.48
N ILE A 358 -14.19 7.17 32.43
CA ILE A 358 -14.28 6.71 31.04
C ILE A 358 -12.97 7.00 30.32
N VAL A 359 -12.34 6.00 29.73
CA VAL A 359 -11.15 6.19 28.86
C VAL A 359 -11.64 6.62 27.48
N CYS A 360 -11.14 7.75 26.94
CA CYS A 360 -11.63 8.32 25.69
C CYS A 360 -10.47 8.81 24.81
N GLY A 361 -10.43 8.34 23.56
CA GLY A 361 -9.43 8.74 22.56
C GLY A 361 -9.90 9.87 21.62
N ALA A 362 -11.11 10.39 21.80
CA ALA A 362 -11.67 11.42 20.91
C ALA A 362 -11.02 12.80 21.17
N SER A 363 -10.64 13.48 20.09
CA SER A 363 -9.96 14.78 20.13
C SER A 363 -10.83 15.92 20.68
N ASN A 364 -12.17 15.80 20.61
CA ASN A 364 -13.12 16.81 21.06
C ASN A 364 -13.60 16.63 22.52
N ALA A 365 -13.11 15.62 23.24
CA ALA A 365 -13.45 15.40 24.64
C ALA A 365 -12.90 16.53 25.53
N ARG A 366 -13.80 17.30 26.15
CA ARG A 366 -13.49 18.45 27.01
C ARG A 366 -14.48 18.57 28.16
N ALA A 367 -14.07 19.22 29.25
CA ALA A 367 -14.94 19.49 30.38
C ALA A 367 -16.14 20.36 29.97
N GLY A 368 -17.33 20.05 30.48
CA GLY A 368 -18.57 20.82 30.24
C GLY A 368 -19.40 20.36 29.03
N LEU A 369 -18.94 19.38 28.25
CA LEU A 369 -19.68 18.84 27.11
C LEU A 369 -20.83 17.91 27.55
N LYS A 370 -22.03 18.08 26.98
CA LYS A 370 -23.11 17.08 27.02
C LYS A 370 -22.99 16.15 25.81
N SER A 371 -22.96 14.84 26.07
CA SER A 371 -22.74 13.82 25.03
C SER A 371 -23.56 12.57 25.30
N ALA A 372 -23.74 11.74 24.27
CA ALA A 372 -24.33 10.43 24.43
C ALA A 372 -23.38 9.51 25.22
N LEU A 373 -23.85 9.00 26.36
CA LEU A 373 -23.15 7.98 27.15
C LEU A 373 -23.82 6.63 26.93
N ALA A 374 -23.03 5.65 26.49
CA ALA A 374 -23.42 4.26 26.53
C ALA A 374 -22.95 3.67 27.87
N SER A 375 -23.90 3.42 28.78
CA SER A 375 -23.63 2.86 30.10
C SER A 375 -23.35 1.36 30.04
N VAL A 376 -22.70 0.80 31.06
CA VAL A 376 -22.58 -0.65 31.23
C VAL A 376 -23.96 -1.31 31.13
N GLY A 377 -24.10 -2.32 30.27
CA GLY A 377 -25.37 -2.96 29.92
C GLY A 377 -26.04 -2.41 28.65
N ALA A 378 -25.59 -1.29 28.08
CA ALA A 378 -26.13 -0.75 26.84
C ALA A 378 -25.74 -1.61 25.63
N HIS A 379 -26.64 -1.72 24.66
CA HIS A 379 -26.41 -2.37 23.37
C HIS A 379 -26.45 -1.33 22.24
N LEU A 380 -25.31 -1.12 21.59
CA LEU A 380 -25.17 -0.21 20.45
C LEU A 380 -25.27 -0.96 19.11
N PRO A 381 -25.55 -0.25 17.99
CA PRO A 381 -25.54 -0.85 16.66
C PRO A 381 -24.30 -1.71 16.38
N GLY A 382 -24.53 -2.93 15.87
CA GLY A 382 -23.49 -3.95 15.65
C GLY A 382 -23.10 -4.73 16.91
N ASP A 383 -24.08 -5.16 17.72
CA ASP A 383 -23.95 -6.05 18.89
C ASP A 383 -22.94 -5.64 19.98
N LEU A 384 -22.58 -4.36 20.02
CA LEU A 384 -21.65 -3.83 21.01
C LEU A 384 -22.34 -3.67 22.37
N ALA A 385 -22.23 -4.71 23.19
CA ALA A 385 -22.63 -4.69 24.60
C ALA A 385 -21.56 -3.98 25.44
N ILE A 386 -21.92 -2.86 26.04
CA ILE A 386 -21.01 -2.10 26.90
C ILE A 386 -20.82 -2.85 28.22
N LYS A 387 -19.57 -3.16 28.55
CA LYS A 387 -19.17 -3.80 29.82
C LYS A 387 -18.16 -2.91 30.54
N ALA A 388 -18.07 -3.05 31.85
CA ALA A 388 -16.94 -2.49 32.59
C ALA A 388 -15.64 -3.14 32.07
N ALA A 389 -14.65 -2.32 31.71
CA ALA A 389 -13.41 -2.80 31.11
C ALA A 389 -12.21 -2.13 31.77
N LYS A 390 -11.07 -2.83 31.79
CA LYS A 390 -9.79 -2.27 32.21
C LYS A 390 -8.94 -2.10 30.97
N LEU A 391 -8.81 -0.87 30.50
CA LEU A 391 -8.06 -0.54 29.30
C LEU A 391 -6.66 -0.09 29.74
N TRP A 392 -5.65 -0.91 29.45
CA TRP A 392 -4.24 -0.65 29.78
C TRP A 392 -3.98 -0.32 31.27
N GLY A 393 -4.69 -1.02 32.16
CA GLY A 393 -4.58 -0.87 33.61
C GLY A 393 -5.51 0.18 34.24
N VAL A 394 -6.18 1.01 33.44
CA VAL A 394 -7.16 2.01 33.92
C VAL A 394 -8.58 1.52 33.69
N GLU A 395 -9.43 1.65 34.71
CA GLU A 395 -10.83 1.21 34.66
C GLU A 395 -11.69 2.20 33.83
N SER A 396 -12.55 1.68 32.96
CA SER A 396 -13.54 2.42 32.17
C SER A 396 -14.94 1.84 32.41
N GLN A 397 -15.87 2.67 32.86
CA GLN A 397 -17.21 2.31 33.33
C GLN A 397 -18.30 2.67 32.31
N GLY A 398 -17.99 2.55 31.02
CA GLY A 398 -18.87 2.90 29.91
C GLY A 398 -18.10 3.46 28.72
N MET A 399 -18.82 4.09 27.79
CA MET A 399 -18.26 4.69 26.58
C MET A 399 -19.02 5.97 26.19
N LEU A 400 -18.30 7.04 25.83
CA LEU A 400 -18.89 8.20 25.17
C LEU A 400 -19.05 7.91 23.68
N ALA A 401 -20.27 8.04 23.15
CA ALA A 401 -20.61 7.64 21.79
C ALA A 401 -20.68 8.83 20.84
N SER A 402 -20.19 8.64 19.63
CA SER A 402 -20.31 9.51 18.46
C SER A 402 -21.61 9.28 17.70
N ALA A 403 -22.00 10.24 16.85
CA ALA A 403 -23.16 10.09 15.94
C ALA A 403 -23.05 8.81 15.10
N LYS A 404 -21.82 8.47 14.70
CA LYS A 404 -21.52 7.25 13.95
C LYS A 404 -21.72 5.98 14.76
N GLU A 405 -21.22 5.93 15.99
CA GLU A 405 -21.37 4.75 16.87
C GLU A 405 -22.82 4.50 17.25
N LEU A 406 -23.68 5.51 17.14
CA LEU A 406 -25.12 5.43 17.34
C LEU A 406 -25.91 5.10 16.07
N GLY A 407 -25.24 4.98 14.91
CA GLY A 407 -25.89 4.73 13.62
C GLY A 407 -26.61 5.93 13.02
N LEU A 408 -26.29 7.16 13.46
CA LEU A 408 -26.96 8.40 13.04
C LEU A 408 -26.23 9.14 11.91
N ALA A 409 -24.98 8.76 11.61
CA ALA A 409 -24.18 9.36 10.54
C ALA A 409 -23.12 8.38 10.01
N GLU A 410 -22.73 8.49 8.74
CA GLU A 410 -21.70 7.63 8.14
C GLU A 410 -20.28 7.93 8.68
N ALA A 411 -20.04 9.17 9.11
CA ALA A 411 -18.79 9.65 9.69
C ALA A 411 -19.06 10.59 10.87
N SER A 412 -18.14 10.60 11.84
CA SER A 412 -18.10 11.59 12.92
C SER A 412 -16.64 11.88 13.27
N SER A 413 -16.31 13.15 13.48
CA SER A 413 -14.98 13.64 13.88
C SER A 413 -14.73 13.53 15.39
N GLY A 414 -15.74 13.16 16.18
CA GLY A 414 -15.65 13.06 17.63
C GLY A 414 -16.90 12.47 18.29
N ILE A 415 -16.96 12.53 19.63
CA ILE A 415 -18.14 12.15 20.42
C ILE A 415 -19.32 13.08 20.12
N LEU A 416 -20.55 12.57 20.21
CA LEU A 416 -21.76 13.30 19.81
C LEU A 416 -21.99 14.49 20.74
N GLU A 417 -21.87 15.70 20.21
CA GLU A 417 -22.17 16.91 20.98
C GLU A 417 -23.68 17.14 21.00
N LEU A 418 -24.27 17.13 22.20
CA LEU A 418 -25.67 17.44 22.42
C LEU A 418 -25.84 18.89 22.86
N PRO A 419 -27.00 19.52 22.56
CA PRO A 419 -27.31 20.86 23.05
C PRO A 419 -27.11 21.02 24.56
N PRO A 420 -26.65 22.20 25.06
CA PRO A 420 -26.39 22.42 26.49
C PRO A 420 -27.62 22.24 27.39
N ASP A 421 -28.83 22.37 26.84
CA ASP A 421 -30.11 22.16 27.51
C ASP A 421 -30.60 20.69 27.46
N ALA A 422 -29.88 19.80 26.78
CA ALA A 422 -30.26 18.39 26.68
C ALA A 422 -30.42 17.75 28.08
N PRO A 423 -31.57 17.12 28.38
CA PRO A 423 -31.84 16.58 29.70
C PRO A 423 -30.91 15.40 30.00
N LEU A 424 -30.20 15.44 31.12
CA LEU A 424 -29.34 14.34 31.55
C LEU A 424 -30.20 13.12 31.94
N GLY A 425 -29.83 11.93 31.47
CA GLY A 425 -30.47 10.66 31.83
C GLY A 425 -31.63 10.20 30.93
N ARG A 426 -32.04 10.96 29.90
CA ARG A 426 -33.10 10.56 28.96
C ARG A 426 -32.58 9.64 27.84
N SER A 427 -33.41 8.69 27.38
CA SER A 427 -33.10 7.79 26.24
C SER A 427 -32.90 8.57 24.94
N LEU A 428 -31.83 8.24 24.21
CA LEU A 428 -31.50 8.91 22.95
C LEU A 428 -32.43 8.50 21.79
N ARG A 429 -32.94 7.27 21.79
CA ARG A 429 -33.90 6.79 20.76
C ARG A 429 -35.23 7.55 20.84
N GLU A 430 -35.72 7.79 22.06
CA GLU A 430 -36.93 8.60 22.30
C GLU A 430 -36.70 10.08 22.03
N TYR A 431 -35.46 10.54 22.13
CA TYR A 431 -35.09 11.91 21.78
C TYR A 431 -35.03 12.13 20.25
N LEU A 432 -34.91 11.06 19.42
CA LEU A 432 -34.61 11.15 17.97
C LEU A 432 -35.50 10.35 16.98
N ASP A 433 -36.38 9.41 17.38
CA ASP A 433 -37.39 8.69 16.55
C ASP A 433 -36.87 7.80 15.35
N LEU A 434 -36.55 6.49 15.55
CA LEU A 434 -35.62 5.72 14.67
C LEU A 434 -35.98 4.26 14.19
N ASP A 435 -37.24 3.80 13.98
CA ASP A 435 -37.58 2.32 13.86
C ASP A 435 -38.02 1.67 12.47
N GLU A 436 -37.44 1.94 11.27
CA GLU A 436 -37.69 1.15 10.00
C GLU A 436 -36.45 1.02 9.06
N ALA A 437 -36.32 -0.07 8.26
CA ALA A 437 -35.11 -0.40 7.47
C ALA A 437 -35.24 -0.23 5.93
N VAL A 438 -34.20 0.29 5.26
CA VAL A 438 -34.05 0.42 3.79
C VAL A 438 -32.77 -0.32 3.37
N LEU A 439 -32.85 -1.15 2.33
CA LEU A 439 -31.70 -1.88 1.78
C LEU A 439 -31.19 -1.17 0.53
N ASP A 440 -29.92 -0.74 0.56
CA ASP A 440 -29.22 -0.20 -0.60
C ASP A 440 -28.29 -1.28 -1.19
N LEU A 441 -28.38 -1.52 -2.50
CA LEU A 441 -27.71 -2.62 -3.18
C LEU A 441 -26.71 -2.09 -4.22
N ASN A 442 -25.45 -2.48 -4.07
CA ASN A 442 -24.43 -2.24 -5.09
C ASN A 442 -24.54 -3.30 -6.19
N VAL A 443 -25.14 -2.92 -7.31
CA VAL A 443 -25.40 -3.82 -8.44
C VAL A 443 -24.25 -3.77 -9.45
N THR A 444 -23.65 -4.93 -9.75
CA THR A 444 -22.60 -5.10 -10.76
C THR A 444 -23.11 -4.84 -12.19
N PRO A 445 -22.25 -4.47 -13.15
CA PRO A 445 -22.68 -4.08 -14.50
C PRO A 445 -23.43 -5.17 -15.28
N ASN A 446 -23.11 -6.45 -15.07
CA ASN A 446 -23.76 -7.60 -15.72
C ASN A 446 -25.21 -7.80 -15.25
N ARG A 447 -25.57 -7.32 -14.05
CA ARG A 447 -26.88 -7.54 -13.43
C ARG A 447 -27.85 -6.36 -13.65
N GLY A 448 -28.03 -5.94 -14.90
CA GLY A 448 -29.01 -4.90 -15.25
C GLY A 448 -30.44 -5.26 -14.84
N ASP A 449 -30.76 -6.55 -14.80
CA ASP A 449 -32.08 -7.10 -14.45
C ASP A 449 -32.52 -6.75 -13.02
N VAL A 450 -31.59 -6.65 -12.06
CA VAL A 450 -31.90 -6.38 -10.65
C VAL A 450 -31.97 -4.89 -10.30
N LEU A 451 -31.90 -3.99 -11.27
CA LEU A 451 -32.19 -2.55 -11.07
C LEU A 451 -33.70 -2.24 -10.93
N SER A 452 -34.45 -3.23 -10.45
CA SER A 452 -35.90 -3.20 -10.24
C SER A 452 -36.32 -4.14 -9.11
N ILE A 453 -37.46 -3.83 -8.48
CA ILE A 453 -38.05 -4.69 -7.44
C ILE A 453 -38.41 -6.07 -8.00
N LEU A 454 -38.94 -6.13 -9.23
CA LEU A 454 -39.26 -7.41 -9.87
C LEU A 454 -38.00 -8.27 -10.10
N GLY A 455 -36.90 -7.67 -10.56
CA GLY A 455 -35.62 -8.36 -10.74
C GLY A 455 -35.05 -8.87 -9.42
N VAL A 456 -35.04 -8.04 -8.37
CA VAL A 456 -34.61 -8.46 -7.03
C VAL A 456 -35.51 -9.58 -6.49
N ALA A 457 -36.83 -9.48 -6.68
CA ALA A 457 -37.75 -10.52 -6.24
C ALA A 457 -37.50 -11.87 -6.93
N ARG A 458 -37.15 -11.87 -8.23
CA ARG A 458 -36.76 -13.09 -8.98
C ARG A 458 -35.53 -13.74 -8.40
N GLU A 459 -34.51 -12.96 -8.08
CA GLU A 459 -33.29 -13.47 -7.45
C GLU A 459 -33.57 -14.07 -6.07
N VAL A 460 -34.34 -13.38 -5.24
CA VAL A 460 -34.75 -13.88 -3.92
C VAL A 460 -35.57 -15.16 -4.06
N ALA A 461 -36.46 -15.24 -5.05
CA ALA A 461 -37.27 -16.42 -5.29
C ALA A 461 -36.42 -17.63 -5.74
N ALA A 462 -35.46 -17.42 -6.64
CA ALA A 462 -34.52 -18.45 -7.07
C ALA A 462 -33.68 -18.97 -5.90
N LEU A 463 -33.17 -18.08 -5.04
CA LEU A 463 -32.40 -18.43 -3.84
C LEU A 463 -33.23 -19.19 -2.80
N ALA A 464 -34.49 -18.78 -2.59
CA ALA A 464 -35.39 -19.41 -1.64
C ALA A 464 -36.12 -20.66 -2.19
N GLY A 465 -35.93 -20.98 -3.48
CA GLY A 465 -36.65 -22.07 -4.14
C GLY A 465 -38.17 -21.87 -4.20
N THR A 466 -38.62 -20.61 -4.33
CA THR A 466 -40.04 -20.23 -4.42
C THR A 466 -40.34 -19.54 -5.76
N THR A 467 -41.57 -19.05 -5.95
CA THR A 467 -42.01 -18.33 -7.14
C THR A 467 -42.30 -16.87 -6.84
N VAL A 468 -42.00 -15.98 -7.79
CA VAL A 468 -42.33 -14.56 -7.67
C VAL A 468 -43.82 -14.35 -7.96
N THR A 469 -44.50 -13.63 -7.09
CA THR A 469 -45.85 -13.10 -7.36
C THR A 469 -45.74 -11.60 -7.61
N GLY A 470 -45.70 -11.20 -8.89
CA GLY A 470 -45.70 -9.79 -9.30
C GLY A 470 -47.11 -9.16 -9.33
N PRO A 471 -47.22 -7.84 -9.55
CA PRO A 471 -48.51 -7.20 -9.74
C PRO A 471 -49.22 -7.76 -10.99
N ALA A 472 -50.50 -8.07 -10.89
CA ALA A 472 -51.30 -8.42 -12.05
C ALA A 472 -51.44 -7.20 -12.98
N ILE A 473 -50.88 -7.29 -14.19
CA ILE A 473 -50.97 -6.25 -15.21
C ILE A 473 -52.02 -6.71 -16.23
N ALA A 474 -53.23 -6.20 -16.09
CA ALA A 474 -54.32 -6.48 -17.04
C ALA A 474 -54.21 -5.57 -18.26
N ARG A 475 -54.67 -6.07 -19.41
CA ARG A 475 -54.75 -5.30 -20.65
C ARG A 475 -55.62 -4.06 -20.45
N ALA A 476 -55.04 -2.88 -20.67
CA ALA A 476 -55.78 -1.63 -20.61
C ALA A 476 -56.73 -1.53 -21.81
N PRO A 477 -58.06 -1.38 -21.62
CA PRO A 477 -58.98 -1.19 -22.73
C PRO A 477 -58.75 0.18 -23.37
N ALA A 478 -58.75 0.24 -24.71
CA ALA A 478 -58.70 1.50 -25.44
C ALA A 478 -60.07 2.19 -25.35
N GLY A 479 -60.15 3.34 -24.70
CA GLY A 479 -61.37 4.14 -24.58
C GLY A 479 -61.54 5.17 -25.71
N HIS A 480 -60.55 5.34 -26.59
CA HIS A 480 -60.65 6.07 -27.85
C HIS A 480 -59.75 5.44 -28.93
N ALA A 481 -59.93 5.84 -30.20
CA ALA A 481 -59.21 5.24 -31.35
C ALA A 481 -57.97 6.01 -31.82
N GLU A 482 -57.71 7.20 -31.26
CA GLU A 482 -56.57 8.04 -31.65
C GLU A 482 -55.21 7.37 -31.44
N ARG A 483 -54.31 7.52 -32.42
CA ARG A 483 -52.95 6.96 -32.44
C ARG A 483 -51.95 8.07 -32.74
N PHE A 484 -50.73 7.95 -32.23
CA PHE A 484 -49.62 8.85 -32.58
C PHE A 484 -48.57 8.04 -33.36
N PRO A 485 -48.22 8.42 -34.61
CA PRO A 485 -47.35 7.61 -35.44
C PRO A 485 -45.92 7.62 -34.88
N VAL A 486 -45.29 6.44 -34.85
CA VAL A 486 -43.89 6.24 -34.43
C VAL A 486 -43.12 5.63 -35.60
N LYS A 487 -41.94 6.18 -35.90
CA LYS A 487 -41.03 5.66 -36.93
C LYS A 487 -39.63 5.41 -36.37
N LEU A 488 -39.14 4.19 -36.55
CA LEU A 488 -37.77 3.79 -36.19
C LEU A 488 -36.84 4.01 -37.39
N GLU A 489 -36.10 5.11 -37.40
CA GLU A 489 -35.13 5.42 -38.46
C GLU A 489 -33.73 4.88 -38.13
N ALA A 490 -33.46 4.58 -36.86
CA ALA A 490 -32.28 3.87 -36.38
C ALA A 490 -32.66 2.54 -35.66
N PRO A 491 -33.23 1.54 -36.37
CA PRO A 491 -33.77 0.33 -35.75
C PRO A 491 -32.73 -0.56 -35.06
N ALA A 492 -31.44 -0.45 -35.41
CA ALA A 492 -30.37 -1.13 -34.68
C ALA A 492 -30.15 -0.55 -33.27
N ALA A 493 -30.35 0.76 -33.10
CA ALA A 493 -30.18 1.47 -31.84
C ALA A 493 -31.47 1.47 -30.99
N CYS A 494 -32.64 1.48 -31.63
CA CYS A 494 -33.94 1.29 -31.00
C CYS A 494 -34.77 0.24 -31.77
N PRO A 495 -34.63 -1.05 -31.42
CA PRO A 495 -35.38 -2.12 -32.10
C PRO A 495 -36.87 -2.16 -31.76
N ARG A 496 -37.30 -1.55 -30.66
CA ARG A 496 -38.70 -1.56 -30.21
C ARG A 496 -39.07 -0.30 -29.46
N PHE A 497 -40.23 0.26 -29.81
CA PHE A 497 -40.81 1.44 -29.17
C PHE A 497 -42.32 1.22 -28.98
N ALA A 498 -42.79 1.37 -27.75
CA ALA A 498 -44.20 1.34 -27.39
C ALA A 498 -44.69 2.76 -27.04
N GLY A 499 -45.85 3.14 -27.59
CA GLY A 499 -46.47 4.44 -27.41
C GLY A 499 -47.95 4.34 -27.06
N CYS A 500 -48.46 5.24 -26.22
CA CYS A 500 -49.90 5.35 -25.96
C CYS A 500 -50.31 6.80 -25.65
N ILE A 501 -51.42 7.24 -26.25
CA ILE A 501 -52.05 8.52 -25.92
C ILE A 501 -52.97 8.32 -24.71
N LEU A 502 -52.88 9.19 -23.71
CA LEU A 502 -53.89 9.34 -22.66
C LEU A 502 -54.48 10.75 -22.72
N ARG A 503 -55.81 10.83 -22.84
CA ARG A 503 -56.57 12.08 -22.89
C ARG A 503 -57.20 12.41 -21.54
N GLY A 504 -57.20 13.68 -21.17
CA GLY A 504 -57.93 14.18 -19.99
C GLY A 504 -57.36 13.73 -18.63
N VAL A 505 -56.04 13.67 -18.51
CA VAL A 505 -55.32 13.43 -17.25
C VAL A 505 -55.28 14.71 -16.41
N ASP A 506 -55.61 14.64 -15.13
CA ASP A 506 -55.39 15.72 -14.15
C ASP A 506 -54.00 15.59 -13.52
N ASN A 507 -53.00 16.23 -14.14
CA ASN A 507 -51.63 16.21 -13.63
C ASN A 507 -51.42 17.07 -12.35
N ARG A 508 -52.48 17.67 -11.78
CA ARG A 508 -52.47 18.34 -10.48
C ARG A 508 -53.00 17.47 -9.35
N ALA A 509 -53.50 16.28 -9.67
CA ALA A 509 -54.03 15.36 -8.67
C ALA A 509 -52.97 15.00 -7.61
N ALA A 510 -53.43 14.76 -6.38
CA ALA A 510 -52.55 14.38 -5.29
C ALA A 510 -52.07 12.93 -5.47
N VAL A 511 -50.75 12.74 -5.50
CA VAL A 511 -50.16 11.40 -5.55
C VAL A 511 -50.41 10.67 -4.22
N PRO A 512 -50.96 9.44 -4.22
CA PRO A 512 -51.26 8.70 -3.01
C PRO A 512 -50.05 8.50 -2.10
N LEU A 513 -50.27 8.53 -0.79
CA LEU A 513 -49.21 8.42 0.22
C LEU A 513 -48.36 7.15 0.05
N TRP A 514 -48.97 6.01 -0.27
CA TRP A 514 -48.25 4.75 -0.45
C TRP A 514 -47.22 4.81 -1.58
N MET A 515 -47.52 5.53 -2.67
CA MET A 515 -46.60 5.68 -3.81
C MET A 515 -45.48 6.66 -3.45
N ARG A 516 -45.84 7.78 -2.80
CA ARG A 516 -44.87 8.77 -2.32
C ARG A 516 -43.85 8.16 -1.36
N GLU A 517 -44.30 7.32 -0.42
CA GLU A 517 -43.40 6.64 0.52
C GLU A 517 -42.51 5.62 -0.18
N ARG A 518 -43.02 4.83 -1.13
CA ARG A 518 -42.19 3.88 -1.89
C ARG A 518 -41.14 4.59 -2.73
N LEU A 519 -41.48 5.69 -3.40
CA LEU A 519 -40.54 6.53 -4.15
C LEU A 519 -39.47 7.11 -3.21
N ARG A 520 -39.88 7.71 -2.08
CA ARG A 520 -38.97 8.31 -1.09
C ARG A 520 -37.97 7.28 -0.55
N ARG A 521 -38.43 6.07 -0.24
CA ARG A 521 -37.58 4.97 0.26
C ARG A 521 -36.57 4.47 -0.77
N ALA A 522 -36.87 4.64 -2.06
CA ALA A 522 -35.95 4.37 -3.16
C ALA A 522 -35.10 5.59 -3.56
N GLY A 523 -35.10 6.67 -2.76
CA GLY A 523 -34.33 7.89 -3.04
C GLY A 523 -34.95 8.81 -4.10
N VAL A 524 -36.16 8.53 -4.59
CA VAL A 524 -36.83 9.30 -5.64
C VAL A 524 -37.83 10.29 -5.02
N ARG A 525 -37.73 11.56 -5.42
CA ARG A 525 -38.66 12.61 -4.99
C ARG A 525 -39.96 12.57 -5.82
N SER A 526 -41.09 12.76 -5.15
CA SER A 526 -42.41 12.93 -5.77
C SER A 526 -42.53 14.32 -6.41
N ILE A 527 -43.02 14.39 -7.65
CA ILE A 527 -43.09 15.59 -8.49
C ILE A 527 -44.52 15.83 -9.00
N SER A 528 -45.09 14.89 -9.75
CA SER A 528 -46.44 14.98 -10.32
C SER A 528 -46.97 13.58 -10.64
N PRO A 529 -48.30 13.35 -10.70
CA PRO A 529 -48.87 12.04 -10.99
C PRO A 529 -48.26 11.31 -12.19
N VAL A 530 -48.08 12.01 -13.31
CA VAL A 530 -47.52 11.40 -14.52
C VAL A 530 -46.05 10.98 -14.31
N VAL A 531 -45.22 11.89 -13.78
CA VAL A 531 -43.79 11.62 -13.54
C VAL A 531 -43.60 10.53 -12.47
N ASP A 532 -44.37 10.60 -11.39
CA ASP A 532 -44.30 9.66 -10.27
C ASP A 532 -44.70 8.25 -10.69
N VAL A 533 -45.72 8.11 -11.56
CA VAL A 533 -46.09 6.82 -12.14
C VAL A 533 -44.96 6.29 -13.04
N THR A 534 -44.35 7.12 -13.90
CA THR A 534 -43.23 6.66 -14.75
C THR A 534 -42.02 6.21 -13.91
N ASN A 535 -41.68 6.94 -12.85
CA ASN A 535 -40.61 6.57 -11.93
C ASN A 535 -40.96 5.31 -11.14
N TYR A 536 -42.21 5.19 -10.69
CA TYR A 536 -42.68 4.02 -9.96
C TYR A 536 -42.63 2.76 -10.83
N VAL A 537 -43.07 2.83 -12.09
CA VAL A 537 -42.98 1.69 -13.03
C VAL A 537 -41.53 1.31 -13.32
N MET A 538 -40.64 2.29 -13.45
CA MET A 538 -39.20 2.04 -13.59
C MET A 538 -38.62 1.30 -12.38
N LEU A 539 -38.98 1.70 -11.16
CA LEU A 539 -38.51 1.01 -9.95
C LEU A 539 -39.16 -0.36 -9.77
N GLU A 540 -40.45 -0.49 -10.07
CA GLU A 540 -41.19 -1.75 -9.87
C GLU A 540 -40.80 -2.81 -10.91
N LEU A 541 -40.73 -2.45 -12.19
CA LEU A 541 -40.52 -3.38 -13.30
C LEU A 541 -39.15 -3.27 -13.99
N GLY A 542 -38.41 -2.18 -13.77
CA GLY A 542 -37.11 -1.96 -14.39
C GLY A 542 -37.15 -1.25 -15.75
N GLN A 543 -38.32 -0.83 -16.23
CA GLN A 543 -38.48 -0.13 -17.51
C GLN A 543 -38.51 1.39 -17.28
N PRO A 544 -37.45 2.14 -17.67
CA PRO A 544 -37.57 3.59 -17.75
C PRO A 544 -38.63 3.98 -18.76
N MET A 545 -39.50 4.91 -18.39
CA MET A 545 -40.56 5.45 -19.24
C MET A 545 -40.45 6.97 -19.31
N HIS A 546 -41.01 7.55 -20.37
CA HIS A 546 -41.13 8.99 -20.49
C HIS A 546 -42.56 9.40 -20.86
N ALA A 547 -42.92 10.64 -20.56
CA ALA A 547 -44.22 11.20 -20.92
C ALA A 547 -44.02 12.58 -21.53
N TYR A 548 -44.65 12.80 -22.68
CA TYR A 548 -44.64 14.08 -23.38
C TYR A 548 -46.01 14.76 -23.27
N ASP A 549 -46.04 16.10 -23.21
CA ASP A 549 -47.30 16.83 -23.44
C ASP A 549 -47.68 16.70 -24.92
N LEU A 550 -48.77 15.96 -25.18
CA LEU A 550 -49.19 15.62 -26.54
C LEU A 550 -49.45 16.86 -27.39
N ARG A 551 -49.89 17.96 -26.77
CA ARG A 551 -50.21 19.21 -27.48
C ARG A 551 -48.94 19.92 -27.98
N LYS A 552 -47.78 19.61 -27.38
CA LYS A 552 -46.48 20.18 -27.74
C LYS A 552 -45.75 19.38 -28.82
N LEU A 553 -46.14 18.12 -29.05
CA LEU A 553 -45.57 17.26 -30.09
C LEU A 553 -46.12 17.61 -31.49
N LYS A 554 -45.27 17.50 -32.52
CA LYS A 554 -45.64 17.77 -33.92
C LYS A 554 -45.50 16.54 -34.82
N GLY A 555 -46.58 16.18 -35.51
CA GLY A 555 -46.62 15.17 -36.57
C GLY A 555 -46.52 13.69 -36.13
N GLY A 556 -45.52 13.33 -35.33
CA GLY A 556 -45.24 11.95 -34.92
C GLY A 556 -43.88 11.83 -34.23
N ILE A 557 -43.58 10.68 -33.62
CA ILE A 557 -42.25 10.39 -33.06
C ILE A 557 -41.36 9.73 -34.12
N ARG A 558 -40.11 10.18 -34.19
CA ARG A 558 -39.03 9.55 -34.97
C ARG A 558 -37.84 9.28 -34.07
N VAL A 559 -37.35 8.05 -34.08
CA VAL A 559 -36.15 7.62 -33.35
C VAL A 559 -35.00 7.51 -34.33
N ARG A 560 -34.04 8.43 -34.24
CA ARG A 560 -32.92 8.57 -35.20
C ARG A 560 -31.63 9.01 -34.51
N LEU A 561 -30.50 8.81 -35.19
CA LEU A 561 -29.24 9.40 -34.76
C LEU A 561 -29.27 10.93 -34.95
N ALA A 562 -28.51 11.62 -34.10
CA ALA A 562 -28.33 13.06 -34.18
C ALA A 562 -27.63 13.46 -35.48
N ARG A 563 -27.89 14.68 -35.92
CA ARG A 563 -26.99 15.36 -36.87
C ARG A 563 -25.79 15.88 -36.09
N ASP A 564 -24.63 15.96 -36.71
CA ASP A 564 -23.43 16.39 -36.00
C ASP A 564 -23.58 17.82 -35.47
N GLY A 565 -23.34 18.01 -34.16
CA GLY A 565 -23.56 19.27 -33.45
C GLY A 565 -25.04 19.64 -33.22
N GLU A 566 -25.99 18.71 -33.35
CA GLU A 566 -27.41 18.98 -33.15
C GLU A 566 -27.69 19.39 -31.70
N ARG A 567 -28.28 20.58 -31.51
CA ARG A 567 -28.55 21.14 -30.19
C ARG A 567 -29.85 20.61 -29.61
N VAL A 568 -29.79 20.14 -28.36
CA VAL A 568 -30.97 19.66 -27.61
C VAL A 568 -31.00 20.33 -26.25
N MET A 569 -32.11 21.00 -25.93
CA MET A 569 -32.34 21.58 -24.60
C MET A 569 -33.04 20.55 -23.69
N LEU A 570 -32.36 20.15 -22.62
CA LEU A 570 -32.80 19.10 -21.71
C LEU A 570 -33.64 19.66 -20.56
N LEU A 571 -34.31 18.75 -19.83
CA LEU A 571 -35.17 19.08 -18.68
C LEU A 571 -34.45 19.81 -17.53
N ASP A 572 -33.14 19.64 -17.39
CA ASP A 572 -32.32 20.34 -16.39
C ASP A 572 -31.95 21.77 -16.82
N GLY A 573 -32.42 22.21 -17.99
CA GLY A 573 -32.15 23.53 -18.56
C GLY A 573 -30.83 23.62 -19.34
N LYS A 574 -30.01 22.57 -19.34
CA LYS A 574 -28.76 22.55 -20.12
C LYS A 574 -29.06 22.31 -21.60
N THR A 575 -28.34 23.02 -22.46
CA THR A 575 -28.31 22.72 -23.89
C THR A 575 -27.04 21.97 -24.21
N ILE A 576 -27.18 20.78 -24.79
CA ILE A 576 -26.07 19.92 -25.19
C ILE A 576 -25.93 19.92 -26.71
N GLU A 577 -24.71 19.69 -27.21
CA GLU A 577 -24.42 19.48 -28.63
C GLU A 577 -24.21 17.97 -28.84
N ALA A 578 -25.18 17.32 -29.49
CA ALA A 578 -25.14 15.90 -29.77
C ALA A 578 -24.33 15.61 -31.04
N GLN A 579 -23.42 14.64 -30.95
CA GLN A 579 -22.65 14.11 -32.07
C GLN A 579 -23.43 13.05 -32.84
N SER A 580 -23.02 12.74 -34.07
CA SER A 580 -23.76 11.86 -34.98
C SER A 580 -23.96 10.41 -34.51
N ASP A 581 -23.26 9.98 -33.46
CA ASP A 581 -23.40 8.67 -32.82
C ASP A 581 -24.42 8.65 -31.67
N VAL A 582 -24.98 9.81 -31.28
CA VAL A 582 -25.96 9.94 -30.20
C VAL A 582 -27.37 9.68 -30.73
N LEU A 583 -28.10 8.79 -30.07
CA LEU A 583 -29.51 8.50 -30.39
C LEU A 583 -30.44 9.56 -29.80
N LEU A 584 -31.33 10.11 -30.63
CA LEU A 584 -32.33 11.11 -30.23
C LEU A 584 -33.75 10.59 -30.43
N ILE A 585 -34.65 11.04 -29.55
CA ILE A 585 -36.09 11.04 -29.82
C ILE A 585 -36.42 12.40 -30.41
N THR A 586 -37.10 12.39 -31.55
CA THR A 586 -37.46 13.60 -32.29
C THR A 586 -38.93 13.57 -32.65
N ASP A 587 -39.55 14.74 -32.80
CA ASP A 587 -40.83 14.85 -33.48
C ASP A 587 -40.63 15.17 -34.96
N ALA A 588 -41.66 15.61 -35.68
CA ALA A 588 -41.52 15.97 -37.10
C ALA A 588 -40.65 17.22 -37.34
N GLU A 589 -40.43 18.06 -36.33
CA GLU A 589 -39.75 19.36 -36.44
C GLU A 589 -38.38 19.37 -35.77
N ARG A 590 -38.24 18.76 -34.58
CA ARG A 590 -37.04 18.93 -33.73
C ARG A 590 -36.75 17.74 -32.82
N ALA A 591 -35.58 17.75 -32.20
CA ALA A 591 -35.27 16.85 -31.09
C ALA A 591 -36.10 17.17 -29.85
N VAL A 592 -36.67 16.12 -29.24
CA VAL A 592 -37.54 16.19 -28.06
C VAL A 592 -36.94 15.46 -26.85
N GLY A 593 -35.79 14.82 -27.00
CA GLY A 593 -35.01 14.23 -25.90
C GLY A 593 -33.81 13.41 -26.37
N LEU A 594 -32.89 13.14 -25.45
CA LEU A 594 -31.83 12.14 -25.60
C LEU A 594 -32.40 10.76 -25.30
N ALA A 595 -32.37 9.87 -26.29
CA ALA A 595 -32.99 8.55 -26.17
C ALA A 595 -32.35 7.75 -25.03
N GLY A 596 -33.17 7.30 -24.08
CA GLY A 596 -32.71 6.50 -22.93
C GLY A 596 -31.88 7.25 -21.89
N VAL A 597 -31.77 8.58 -21.98
CA VAL A 597 -30.99 9.40 -21.03
C VAL A 597 -31.86 10.46 -20.38
N MET A 598 -32.36 11.43 -21.14
CA MET A 598 -33.11 12.56 -20.58
C MET A 598 -34.05 13.18 -21.61
N GLY A 599 -35.28 13.50 -21.18
CA GLY A 599 -36.24 14.22 -22.01
C GLY A 599 -35.84 15.67 -22.29
N GLY A 600 -36.43 16.25 -23.33
CA GLY A 600 -36.26 17.65 -23.70
C GLY A 600 -37.25 18.57 -23.00
N LEU A 601 -36.84 19.81 -22.73
CA LEU A 601 -37.65 20.77 -21.99
C LEU A 601 -38.92 21.19 -22.74
N HIS A 602 -38.85 21.33 -24.06
CA HIS A 602 -39.94 21.91 -24.86
C HIS A 602 -41.18 21.03 -24.98
N THR A 603 -41.06 19.73 -24.70
CA THR A 603 -42.16 18.75 -24.76
C THR A 603 -42.50 18.19 -23.38
N ALA A 604 -41.88 18.72 -22.33
CA ALA A 604 -42.09 18.32 -20.96
C ALA A 604 -43.55 18.50 -20.51
N VAL A 605 -44.02 17.56 -19.70
CA VAL A 605 -45.28 17.69 -18.97
C VAL A 605 -45.17 18.80 -17.92
N SER A 606 -46.31 19.43 -17.63
CA SER A 606 -46.46 20.54 -16.69
C SER A 606 -47.71 20.34 -15.85
N ALA A 607 -47.94 21.23 -14.88
CA ALA A 607 -49.18 21.20 -14.10
C ALA A 607 -50.43 21.47 -14.98
N GLU A 608 -50.27 22.05 -16.16
CA GLU A 608 -51.33 22.37 -17.12
C GLU A 608 -51.51 21.26 -18.17
N THR A 609 -50.73 20.19 -18.10
CA THR A 609 -50.79 19.09 -19.08
C THR A 609 -51.99 18.20 -18.83
N SER A 610 -52.89 18.14 -19.81
CA SER A 610 -54.10 17.32 -19.79
C SER A 610 -54.03 16.10 -20.71
N ASP A 611 -53.21 16.16 -21.76
CA ASP A 611 -53.08 15.09 -22.74
C ASP A 611 -51.61 14.69 -22.85
N VAL A 612 -51.33 13.40 -22.66
CA VAL A 612 -49.97 12.87 -22.61
C VAL A 612 -49.74 11.78 -23.64
N PHE A 613 -48.54 11.74 -24.20
CA PHE A 613 -48.04 10.59 -24.95
C PHE A 613 -47.02 9.86 -24.07
N LEU A 614 -47.33 8.63 -23.68
CA LEU A 614 -46.42 7.75 -22.92
C LEU A 614 -45.47 7.04 -23.87
N GLU A 615 -44.19 7.06 -23.53
CA GLU A 615 -43.10 6.33 -24.18
C GLU A 615 -42.60 5.21 -23.27
N SER A 616 -42.43 4.02 -23.87
CA SER A 616 -41.71 2.89 -23.30
C SER A 616 -40.93 2.20 -24.40
N ALA A 617 -39.61 2.29 -24.38
CA ALA A 617 -38.75 1.82 -25.48
C ALA A 617 -37.70 0.84 -25.01
N TYR A 618 -37.20 0.04 -25.96
CA TYR A 618 -35.95 -0.71 -25.83
C TYR A 618 -34.88 -0.01 -26.66
N PHE A 619 -33.86 0.51 -25.98
CA PHE A 619 -32.64 1.00 -26.60
C PHE A 619 -31.57 -0.08 -26.45
N ALA A 620 -30.85 -0.37 -27.53
CA ALA A 620 -29.74 -1.31 -27.50
C ALA A 620 -28.65 -0.76 -26.55
N PRO A 621 -28.08 -1.56 -25.62
CA PRO A 621 -27.10 -1.08 -24.65
C PRO A 621 -25.93 -0.29 -25.27
N ASN A 622 -25.38 -0.78 -26.39
CA ASN A 622 -24.28 -0.14 -27.12
C ASN A 622 -24.65 1.24 -27.71
N ALA A 623 -25.94 1.54 -27.88
CA ALA A 623 -26.38 2.86 -28.34
C ALA A 623 -26.37 3.92 -27.23
N VAL A 624 -26.34 3.50 -25.96
CA VAL A 624 -26.38 4.40 -24.79
C VAL A 624 -25.03 4.42 -24.05
N LEU A 625 -24.33 3.28 -23.98
CA LEU A 625 -23.11 3.05 -23.19
C LEU A 625 -22.09 4.19 -23.34
N GLY A 626 -21.76 4.90 -22.26
CA GLY A 626 -20.73 5.96 -22.26
C GLY A 626 -21.13 7.28 -22.92
N ARG A 627 -22.25 7.35 -23.66
CA ARG A 627 -22.71 8.58 -24.34
C ARG A 627 -23.23 9.61 -23.33
N ALA A 628 -23.96 9.16 -22.30
CA ALA A 628 -24.44 10.03 -21.22
C ALA A 628 -23.26 10.64 -20.44
N ARG A 629 -22.28 9.83 -20.05
CA ARG A 629 -21.07 10.29 -19.35
C ARG A 629 -20.25 11.28 -20.18
N ARG A 630 -20.09 11.05 -21.49
CA ARG A 630 -19.40 11.98 -22.41
C ARG A 630 -20.05 13.38 -22.42
N LEU A 631 -21.35 13.45 -22.17
CA LEU A 631 -22.12 14.69 -22.10
C LEU A 631 -22.27 15.23 -20.66
N GLY A 632 -21.59 14.63 -19.68
CA GLY A 632 -21.68 15.03 -18.27
C GLY A 632 -23.04 14.73 -17.63
N LEU A 633 -23.73 13.68 -18.10
CA LEU A 633 -25.06 13.26 -17.64
C LEU A 633 -24.98 11.87 -17.01
N GLN A 634 -25.67 11.69 -15.88
CA GLN A 634 -25.90 10.38 -15.27
C GLN A 634 -27.33 10.34 -14.72
N THR A 635 -28.14 9.43 -15.23
CA THR A 635 -29.57 9.32 -14.91
C THR A 635 -29.95 7.87 -14.60
N ASP A 636 -31.05 7.68 -13.88
CA ASP A 636 -31.63 6.35 -13.64
C ASP A 636 -31.95 5.58 -14.93
N ALA A 637 -32.38 6.32 -15.96
CA ALA A 637 -32.68 5.77 -17.28
C ALA A 637 -31.40 5.31 -17.99
N SER A 638 -30.39 6.18 -18.06
CA SER A 638 -29.13 5.85 -18.73
C SER A 638 -28.46 4.65 -18.06
N GLN A 639 -28.38 4.62 -16.73
CA GLN A 639 -27.80 3.49 -16.01
C GLN A 639 -28.47 2.14 -16.34
N ARG A 640 -29.81 2.12 -16.46
CA ARG A 640 -30.57 0.91 -16.80
C ARG A 640 -30.41 0.51 -18.26
N PHE A 641 -30.55 1.44 -19.20
CA PHE A 641 -30.41 1.12 -20.62
C PHE A 641 -28.99 0.72 -21.00
N GLU A 642 -27.96 1.34 -20.40
CA GLU A 642 -26.55 0.96 -20.61
C GLU A 642 -26.25 -0.47 -20.15
N ARG A 643 -26.93 -0.95 -19.09
CA ARG A 643 -26.79 -2.32 -18.55
C ARG A 643 -27.78 -3.33 -19.16
N GLY A 644 -28.73 -2.86 -19.96
CA GLY A 644 -29.77 -3.67 -20.59
C GLY A 644 -31.08 -3.68 -19.81
N VAL A 645 -32.15 -3.24 -20.48
CA VAL A 645 -33.55 -3.37 -20.05
C VAL A 645 -34.20 -4.50 -20.84
N ASP A 646 -35.10 -5.25 -20.22
CA ASP A 646 -35.84 -6.36 -20.85
C ASP A 646 -36.51 -5.91 -22.16
N PHE A 647 -36.04 -6.43 -23.29
CA PHE A 647 -36.54 -6.07 -24.62
C PHE A 647 -37.96 -6.60 -24.94
N ALA A 648 -38.57 -7.35 -24.03
CA ALA A 648 -39.96 -7.82 -24.12
C ALA A 648 -40.95 -7.03 -23.24
N LEU A 649 -40.48 -6.08 -22.42
CA LEU A 649 -41.28 -5.47 -21.35
C LEU A 649 -42.13 -4.26 -21.77
N GLN A 650 -41.81 -3.61 -22.89
CA GLN A 650 -42.22 -2.24 -23.18
C GLN A 650 -43.75 -2.02 -23.15
N GLY A 651 -44.50 -2.88 -23.86
CA GLY A 651 -45.97 -2.78 -23.91
C GLY A 651 -46.63 -3.04 -22.56
N ARG A 652 -46.12 -4.01 -21.79
CA ARG A 652 -46.63 -4.31 -20.44
C ARG A 652 -46.36 -3.17 -19.45
N ALA A 653 -45.24 -2.47 -19.60
CA ALA A 653 -44.94 -1.29 -18.79
C ALA A 653 -45.94 -0.15 -19.06
N ILE A 654 -46.36 0.05 -20.31
CA ILE A 654 -47.43 1.01 -20.65
C ILE A 654 -48.75 0.61 -19.99
N GLU A 655 -49.14 -0.67 -20.05
CA GLU A 655 -50.35 -1.15 -19.38
C GLU A 655 -50.30 -0.90 -17.87
N ARG A 656 -49.15 -1.16 -17.23
CA ARG A 656 -48.96 -0.88 -15.80
C ARG A 656 -49.05 0.61 -15.49
N ALA A 657 -48.45 1.48 -16.32
CA ALA A 657 -48.53 2.92 -16.15
C ALA A 657 -49.98 3.42 -16.25
N ILE A 658 -50.76 2.92 -17.22
CA ILE A 658 -52.18 3.27 -17.36
C ILE A 658 -52.98 2.80 -16.13
N ALA A 659 -52.76 1.56 -15.68
CA ALA A 659 -53.45 0.99 -14.53
C ALA A 659 -53.18 1.74 -13.22
N LEU A 660 -52.01 2.37 -13.09
CA LEU A 660 -51.66 3.21 -11.94
C LEU A 660 -52.14 4.65 -12.08
N LEU A 661 -52.02 5.23 -13.28
CA LEU A 661 -52.33 6.63 -13.51
C LEU A 661 -53.84 6.90 -13.55
N ALA A 662 -54.63 6.01 -14.17
CA ALA A 662 -56.07 6.22 -14.32
C ALA A 662 -56.82 6.37 -12.97
N PRO A 663 -56.53 5.57 -11.92
CA PRO A 663 -57.12 5.80 -10.60
C PRO A 663 -56.63 7.05 -9.87
N ILE A 664 -55.44 7.57 -10.20
CA ILE A 664 -54.81 8.71 -9.50
C ILE A 664 -55.23 10.04 -10.12
N ALA A 665 -55.14 10.14 -11.44
CA ALA A 665 -55.28 11.37 -12.19
C ALA A 665 -56.38 11.30 -13.25
N GLY A 666 -57.13 10.19 -13.34
CA GLY A 666 -58.11 9.98 -14.40
C GLY A 666 -57.46 9.77 -15.76
N GLY A 667 -58.20 10.14 -16.80
CA GLY A 667 -57.79 10.02 -18.20
C GLY A 667 -58.22 8.72 -18.88
N THR A 668 -58.35 8.80 -20.20
CA THR A 668 -58.78 7.69 -21.07
C THR A 668 -57.65 7.34 -22.02
N ALA A 669 -57.22 6.07 -22.03
CA ALA A 669 -56.14 5.59 -22.87
C ALA A 669 -56.63 5.24 -24.29
N GLY A 670 -55.79 5.52 -25.29
CA GLY A 670 -55.93 5.01 -26.65
C GLY A 670 -55.37 3.60 -26.81
N PRO A 671 -55.30 3.09 -28.04
CA PRO A 671 -54.59 1.85 -28.35
C PRO A 671 -53.09 2.00 -28.07
N ILE A 672 -52.50 0.98 -27.45
CA ILE A 672 -51.05 0.87 -27.28
C ILE A 672 -50.44 0.43 -28.60
N GLU A 673 -49.57 1.26 -29.16
CA GLU A 673 -48.84 0.99 -30.39
C GLU A 673 -47.46 0.46 -30.08
N VAL A 674 -47.12 -0.73 -30.56
CA VAL A 674 -45.77 -1.28 -30.46
C VAL A 674 -45.18 -1.34 -31.86
N THR A 675 -44.21 -0.48 -32.13
CA THR A 675 -43.43 -0.51 -33.37
C THR A 675 -42.14 -1.28 -33.11
N ASP A 676 -41.88 -2.33 -33.87
CA ASP A 676 -40.67 -3.13 -33.72
C ASP A 676 -39.94 -3.43 -35.04
N SER A 677 -38.67 -3.81 -34.90
CA SER A 677 -37.82 -4.32 -35.96
C SER A 677 -37.38 -5.73 -35.61
N ALA A 678 -38.09 -6.73 -36.12
CA ALA A 678 -37.76 -8.14 -35.88
C ALA A 678 -36.32 -8.51 -36.29
N ALA A 679 -35.74 -7.82 -37.28
CA ALA A 679 -34.37 -8.03 -37.71
C ALA A 679 -33.31 -7.57 -36.68
N HIS A 680 -33.63 -6.57 -35.86
CA HIS A 680 -32.69 -5.95 -34.91
C HIS A 680 -33.00 -6.26 -33.44
N LEU A 681 -34.14 -6.90 -33.14
CA LEU A 681 -34.42 -7.38 -31.81
C LEU A 681 -33.35 -8.43 -31.39
N PRO A 682 -32.89 -8.41 -30.12
CA PRO A 682 -31.91 -9.38 -29.64
C PRO A 682 -32.37 -10.82 -29.84
N LYS A 683 -31.49 -11.66 -30.39
CA LYS A 683 -31.71 -13.11 -30.49
C LYS A 683 -31.11 -13.79 -29.27
N ARG A 684 -31.76 -14.85 -28.77
CA ARG A 684 -31.27 -15.68 -27.65
C ARG A 684 -31.00 -17.11 -28.14
N PRO A 685 -29.82 -17.37 -28.74
CA PRO A 685 -29.46 -18.74 -29.07
C PRO A 685 -29.31 -19.59 -27.79
N PRO A 686 -29.68 -20.88 -27.82
CA PRO A 686 -29.39 -21.79 -26.71
C PRO A 686 -27.89 -21.89 -26.44
N VAL A 687 -27.52 -21.96 -25.16
CA VAL A 687 -26.15 -22.19 -24.68
C VAL A 687 -26.09 -23.61 -24.11
N THR A 688 -25.11 -24.40 -24.55
CA THR A 688 -24.91 -25.76 -24.07
C THR A 688 -24.11 -25.77 -22.77
N LEU A 689 -24.67 -26.35 -21.70
CA LEU A 689 -24.00 -26.63 -20.42
C LEU A 689 -23.62 -28.12 -20.35
N ARG A 690 -22.34 -28.45 -20.45
CA ARG A 690 -21.80 -29.81 -20.39
C ARG A 690 -21.54 -30.22 -18.94
N ARG A 691 -21.99 -31.41 -18.54
CA ARG A 691 -21.77 -31.94 -17.17
C ARG A 691 -20.30 -32.01 -16.79
N LYS A 692 -19.45 -32.42 -17.75
CA LYS A 692 -18.00 -32.52 -17.56
C LYS A 692 -17.37 -31.16 -17.27
N GLN A 693 -17.76 -30.12 -17.99
CA GLN A 693 -17.20 -28.77 -17.81
C GLN A 693 -17.67 -28.14 -16.51
N LEU A 694 -18.95 -28.29 -16.17
CA LEU A 694 -19.48 -27.85 -14.86
C LEU A 694 -18.69 -28.46 -13.69
N ALA A 695 -18.48 -29.77 -13.70
CA ALA A 695 -17.74 -30.45 -12.65
C ALA A 695 -16.24 -30.11 -12.67
N GLY A 696 -15.64 -30.00 -13.86
CA GLY A 696 -14.23 -29.68 -14.04
C GLY A 696 -13.87 -28.28 -13.56
N LEU A 697 -14.70 -27.28 -13.89
CA LEU A 697 -14.45 -25.89 -13.54
C LEU A 697 -14.72 -25.60 -12.06
N LEU A 698 -15.79 -26.17 -11.48
CA LEU A 698 -16.12 -25.97 -10.05
C LEU A 698 -15.30 -26.87 -9.11
N GLY A 699 -14.77 -27.99 -9.61
CA GLY A 699 -14.10 -29.00 -8.78
C GLY A 699 -15.06 -29.89 -7.96
N VAL A 700 -16.37 -29.85 -8.25
CA VAL A 700 -17.40 -30.63 -7.56
C VAL A 700 -18.48 -31.10 -8.53
N SER A 701 -18.95 -32.35 -8.36
CA SER A 701 -20.07 -32.89 -9.14
C SER A 701 -21.41 -32.60 -8.45
N LEU A 702 -22.35 -31.99 -9.17
CA LEU A 702 -23.67 -31.63 -8.67
C LEU A 702 -24.76 -32.57 -9.23
N PRO A 703 -25.79 -32.92 -8.43
CA PRO A 703 -26.92 -33.71 -8.93
C PRO A 703 -27.65 -33.00 -10.07
N ALA A 704 -27.97 -33.74 -11.14
CA ALA A 704 -28.61 -33.19 -12.34
C ALA A 704 -29.93 -32.45 -12.05
N GLU A 705 -30.75 -32.98 -11.12
CA GLU A 705 -32.00 -32.35 -10.69
C GLU A 705 -31.77 -30.98 -10.05
N ARG A 706 -30.69 -30.83 -9.25
CA ARG A 706 -30.35 -29.57 -8.59
C ARG A 706 -29.93 -28.52 -9.60
N VAL A 707 -29.13 -28.91 -10.61
CA VAL A 707 -28.72 -28.02 -11.71
C VAL A 707 -29.94 -27.56 -12.50
N GLN A 708 -30.81 -28.49 -12.89
CA GLN A 708 -32.02 -28.16 -13.66
C GLN A 708 -32.95 -27.22 -12.88
N ARG A 709 -33.23 -27.53 -11.61
CA ARG A 709 -34.07 -26.68 -10.74
C ARG A 709 -33.51 -25.27 -10.59
N THR A 710 -32.17 -25.15 -10.50
CA THR A 710 -31.49 -23.85 -10.40
C THR A 710 -31.71 -23.00 -11.65
N LEU A 711 -31.47 -23.58 -12.83
CA LEU A 711 -31.63 -22.87 -14.11
C LEU A 711 -33.10 -22.50 -14.37
N GLU A 712 -34.03 -23.41 -14.10
CA GLU A 712 -35.47 -23.15 -14.26
C GLU A 712 -35.98 -22.12 -13.25
N GLY A 713 -35.46 -22.12 -12.02
CA GLY A 713 -35.78 -21.11 -10.99
C GLY A 713 -35.36 -19.69 -11.37
N LEU A 714 -34.37 -19.55 -12.25
CA LEU A 714 -33.95 -18.27 -12.87
C LEU A 714 -34.76 -17.91 -14.12
N GLU A 715 -35.87 -18.62 -14.38
CA GLU A 715 -36.73 -18.54 -15.56
C GLU A 715 -36.02 -18.89 -16.88
N MET A 716 -34.92 -19.66 -16.84
CA MET A 716 -34.27 -20.15 -18.06
C MET A 716 -35.03 -21.35 -18.65
N GLN A 717 -35.10 -21.43 -19.98
CA GLN A 717 -35.70 -22.57 -20.65
C GLN A 717 -34.64 -23.65 -20.83
N THR A 718 -34.82 -24.80 -20.19
CA THR A 718 -33.85 -25.90 -20.27
C THR A 718 -34.39 -27.05 -21.13
N THR A 719 -33.53 -27.63 -21.97
CA THR A 719 -33.81 -28.89 -22.65
C THR A 719 -32.70 -29.89 -22.33
N PRO A 720 -32.99 -30.96 -21.56
CA PRO A 720 -31.96 -31.93 -21.20
C PRO A 720 -31.43 -32.72 -22.40
N ARG A 721 -30.17 -33.11 -22.33
CA ARG A 721 -29.45 -34.02 -23.23
C ARG A 721 -28.75 -35.11 -22.41
N ALA A 722 -28.17 -36.12 -23.05
CA ALA A 722 -27.51 -37.23 -22.36
C ALA A 722 -26.44 -36.76 -21.35
N ASP A 723 -25.52 -35.89 -21.80
CA ASP A 723 -24.39 -35.39 -20.98
C ASP A 723 -24.35 -33.86 -20.85
N ALA A 724 -25.47 -33.18 -21.17
CA ALA A 724 -25.55 -31.71 -21.19
C ALA A 724 -26.98 -31.18 -21.00
N TRP A 725 -27.11 -29.86 -20.93
CA TRP A 725 -28.38 -29.11 -21.05
C TRP A 725 -28.25 -28.07 -22.16
N GLU A 726 -29.29 -27.92 -22.99
CA GLU A 726 -29.45 -26.75 -23.87
C GLU A 726 -30.28 -25.71 -23.12
N VAL A 727 -29.71 -24.54 -22.86
CA VAL A 727 -30.33 -23.53 -22.00
C VAL A 727 -30.54 -22.24 -22.78
N THR A 728 -31.79 -21.79 -22.90
CA THR A 728 -32.11 -20.49 -23.51
C THR A 728 -32.38 -19.46 -22.41
N PRO A 729 -31.59 -18.38 -22.32
CA PRO A 729 -31.79 -17.37 -21.28
C PRO A 729 -33.03 -16.51 -21.57
N PRO A 730 -33.69 -15.98 -20.52
CA PRO A 730 -34.84 -15.09 -20.68
C PRO A 730 -34.42 -13.73 -21.25
N SER A 731 -35.40 -12.94 -21.73
CA SER A 731 -35.14 -11.68 -22.43
C SER A 731 -34.44 -10.61 -21.58
N TYR A 732 -34.67 -10.63 -20.26
CA TYR A 732 -34.07 -9.69 -19.31
C TYR A 732 -32.62 -10.00 -18.92
N ARG A 733 -32.08 -11.18 -19.26
CA ARG A 733 -30.69 -11.55 -18.99
C ARG A 733 -29.81 -11.25 -20.20
N PHE A 734 -28.88 -10.31 -20.05
CA PHE A 734 -27.97 -9.86 -21.10
C PHE A 734 -26.55 -10.39 -20.92
N ASP A 735 -26.28 -11.01 -19.77
CA ASP A 735 -25.01 -11.54 -19.31
C ASP A 735 -24.79 -13.03 -19.68
N ILE A 736 -25.83 -13.73 -20.13
CA ILE A 736 -25.74 -15.16 -20.49
C ILE A 736 -25.55 -15.33 -22.00
N ALA A 737 -24.34 -15.72 -22.41
CA ALA A 737 -23.94 -15.94 -23.81
C ALA A 737 -23.03 -17.18 -24.01
N ILE A 738 -22.29 -17.61 -22.98
CA ILE A 738 -21.37 -18.75 -23.03
C ILE A 738 -21.64 -19.75 -21.90
N GLU A 739 -21.05 -20.94 -22.02
CA GLU A 739 -21.21 -22.02 -21.05
C GLU A 739 -20.75 -21.62 -19.63
N ALA A 740 -19.71 -20.80 -19.52
CA ALA A 740 -19.17 -20.34 -18.24
C ALA A 740 -20.19 -19.50 -17.44
N ASP A 741 -20.99 -18.67 -18.12
CA ASP A 741 -22.06 -17.87 -17.48
C ASP A 741 -23.13 -18.77 -16.84
N LEU A 742 -23.44 -19.92 -17.47
CA LEU A 742 -24.35 -20.91 -16.89
C LEU A 742 -23.72 -21.61 -15.68
N ILE A 743 -22.41 -21.87 -15.73
CA ILE A 743 -21.67 -22.43 -14.59
C ILE A 743 -21.67 -21.43 -13.42
N GLU A 744 -21.48 -20.14 -13.68
CA GLU A 744 -21.61 -19.07 -12.67
C GLU A 744 -22.98 -19.09 -12.02
N GLU A 745 -24.06 -19.11 -12.79
CA GLU A 745 -25.43 -19.10 -12.24
C GLU A 745 -25.70 -20.32 -11.36
N VAL A 746 -25.23 -21.50 -11.78
CA VAL A 746 -25.33 -22.70 -10.96
C VAL A 746 -24.53 -22.54 -9.68
N ALA A 747 -23.28 -22.11 -9.75
CA ALA A 747 -22.40 -21.95 -8.59
C ALA A 747 -22.92 -20.89 -7.61
N ARG A 748 -23.48 -19.79 -8.11
CA ARG A 748 -24.04 -18.69 -7.34
C ARG A 748 -25.28 -19.09 -6.54
N ILE A 749 -26.24 -19.77 -7.17
CA ILE A 749 -27.47 -20.21 -6.50
C ILE A 749 -27.21 -21.42 -5.58
N VAL A 750 -26.29 -22.32 -5.96
CA VAL A 750 -25.81 -23.40 -5.08
C VAL A 750 -25.07 -22.84 -3.86
N GLY A 751 -24.39 -21.71 -4.04
CA GLY A 751 -23.56 -21.01 -3.06
C GLY A 751 -22.10 -21.43 -3.17
N PHE A 752 -21.19 -20.45 -3.31
CA PHE A 752 -19.74 -20.69 -3.37
C PHE A 752 -19.17 -21.35 -2.09
N GLU A 753 -19.86 -21.20 -0.95
CA GLU A 753 -19.51 -21.89 0.29
C GLU A 753 -19.67 -23.41 0.18
N ALA A 754 -20.64 -23.89 -0.59
CA ALA A 754 -20.90 -25.32 -0.78
C ALA A 754 -19.88 -26.00 -1.71
N ILE A 755 -19.05 -25.22 -2.42
CA ILE A 755 -17.94 -25.73 -3.21
C ILE A 755 -16.77 -26.03 -2.25
N PRO A 756 -16.25 -27.28 -2.20
CA PRO A 756 -15.20 -27.65 -1.26
C PRO A 756 -13.89 -26.90 -1.57
N GLU A 757 -13.03 -26.79 -0.57
CA GLU A 757 -11.63 -26.42 -0.79
C GLU A 757 -10.85 -27.69 -1.17
N ALA A 758 -10.01 -27.59 -2.19
CA ALA A 758 -9.18 -28.70 -2.63
C ALA A 758 -7.81 -28.21 -3.04
N ASP A 759 -6.75 -28.78 -2.47
CA ASP A 759 -5.39 -28.50 -2.90
C ASP A 759 -5.18 -28.98 -4.35
N ALA A 760 -4.48 -28.18 -5.14
CA ALA A 760 -4.03 -28.61 -6.46
C ALA A 760 -2.78 -29.50 -6.28
N PHE A 761 -2.84 -30.75 -6.75
CA PHE A 761 -1.66 -31.62 -6.82
C PHE A 761 -0.88 -31.35 -8.10
N GLU A 762 0.03 -30.39 -8.07
CA GLU A 762 1.04 -30.21 -9.12
C GLU A 762 2.45 -30.56 -8.62
N PRO A 763 3.33 -31.14 -9.46
CA PRO A 763 4.71 -31.40 -9.07
C PRO A 763 5.45 -30.07 -8.78
N GLN A 764 5.85 -29.85 -7.53
CA GLN A 764 6.68 -28.69 -7.19
C GLN A 764 8.03 -28.80 -7.91
N ARG A 765 8.30 -27.86 -8.82
CA ARG A 765 9.59 -27.73 -9.49
C ARG A 765 10.40 -26.64 -8.81
N PHE A 766 11.45 -27.03 -8.10
CA PHE A 766 12.42 -26.06 -7.58
C PHE A 766 13.09 -25.34 -8.74
N ARG A 767 12.96 -24.02 -8.80
CA ARG A 767 13.71 -23.20 -9.75
C ARG A 767 15.02 -22.74 -9.12
N PRO A 768 16.13 -22.74 -9.88
CA PRO A 768 17.39 -22.20 -9.40
C PRO A 768 17.24 -20.68 -9.20
N LEU A 769 17.48 -20.21 -7.97
CA LEU A 769 17.64 -18.79 -7.69
C LEU A 769 19.13 -18.45 -7.87
N PRO A 770 19.50 -17.53 -8.79
CA PRO A 770 20.89 -17.13 -8.95
C PRO A 770 21.41 -16.45 -7.68
N GLU A 771 22.50 -16.96 -7.11
CA GLU A 771 23.20 -16.36 -5.96
C GLU A 771 23.75 -14.96 -6.29
N GLU A 772 23.87 -14.63 -7.58
CA GLU A 772 24.44 -13.39 -8.12
C GLU A 772 23.46 -12.19 -8.10
N ARG A 773 22.22 -12.38 -7.64
CA ARG A 773 21.26 -11.28 -7.46
C ARG A 773 20.86 -11.23 -5.99
N PRO A 774 21.19 -10.16 -5.24
CA PRO A 774 20.78 -10.09 -3.85
C PRO A 774 19.25 -10.07 -3.79
N ALA A 775 18.70 -10.69 -2.75
CA ALA A 775 17.33 -10.41 -2.40
C ALA A 775 17.21 -8.90 -2.12
N GLU A 776 16.24 -8.25 -2.76
CA GLU A 776 15.94 -6.83 -2.57
C GLU A 776 15.91 -6.44 -1.09
N GLU A 777 15.27 -7.26 -0.25
CA GLU A 777 15.22 -7.11 1.21
C GLU A 777 16.60 -6.95 1.85
N SER A 778 17.61 -7.70 1.38
CA SER A 778 18.98 -7.65 1.93
C SER A 778 19.66 -6.31 1.60
N VAL A 779 19.39 -5.75 0.44
CA VAL A 779 19.91 -4.42 0.04
C VAL A 779 19.26 -3.34 0.89
N LEU A 780 17.92 -3.32 0.97
CA LEU A 780 17.20 -2.27 1.70
C LEU A 780 17.48 -2.35 3.22
N ALA A 781 17.71 -3.56 3.75
CA ALA A 781 18.08 -3.77 5.14
C ALA A 781 19.40 -3.08 5.53
N VAL A 782 20.38 -2.96 4.61
CA VAL A 782 21.65 -2.26 4.88
C VAL A 782 21.39 -0.79 5.19
N LEU A 783 20.55 -0.11 4.39
CA LEU A 783 20.21 1.29 4.63
C LEU A 783 19.38 1.46 5.91
N ALA A 784 18.42 0.58 6.15
CA ALA A 784 17.62 0.57 7.38
C ALA A 784 18.51 0.44 8.64
N GLN A 785 19.49 -0.47 8.61
CA GLN A 785 20.45 -0.66 9.71
C GLN A 785 21.36 0.54 9.94
N ARG A 786 21.49 1.44 8.95
CA ARG A 786 22.26 2.68 9.01
C ARG A 786 21.39 3.92 9.26
N GLY A 787 20.22 3.68 9.85
CA GLY A 787 19.32 4.74 10.32
C GLY A 787 18.51 5.42 9.22
N TYR A 788 18.41 4.85 8.01
CA TYR A 788 17.54 5.38 6.97
C TYR A 788 16.13 4.79 7.05
N GLN A 789 15.13 5.66 6.92
CA GLN A 789 13.74 5.28 6.84
C GLN A 789 13.29 5.21 5.38
N GLU A 790 12.67 4.10 4.97
CA GLU A 790 12.14 3.98 3.61
C GLU A 790 10.94 4.91 3.43
N ALA A 791 10.93 5.63 2.31
CA ALA A 791 9.87 6.51 1.84
C ALA A 791 9.30 5.99 0.52
N ILE A 792 8.03 6.27 0.26
CA ILE A 792 7.37 6.01 -1.03
C ILE A 792 6.81 7.35 -1.54
N THR A 793 7.26 7.77 -2.73
CA THR A 793 6.84 9.06 -3.30
C THR A 793 6.10 8.84 -4.63
N TYR A 794 5.26 9.81 -5.02
CA TYR A 794 4.55 9.75 -6.29
C TYR A 794 5.50 9.65 -7.49
N ALA A 795 5.12 8.86 -8.49
CA ALA A 795 5.87 8.68 -9.72
C ALA A 795 5.77 9.88 -10.67
N PHE A 796 4.74 10.71 -10.50
CA PHE A 796 4.57 12.01 -11.17
C PHE A 796 4.84 13.14 -10.17
N VAL A 797 5.44 14.22 -10.67
CA VAL A 797 6.00 15.31 -9.86
C VAL A 797 5.71 16.67 -10.48
N ASP A 798 6.01 17.73 -9.74
CA ASP A 798 5.89 19.11 -10.22
C ASP A 798 6.93 19.36 -11.32
N PRO A 799 6.49 19.76 -12.54
CA PRO A 799 7.40 20.07 -13.63
C PRO A 799 8.38 21.19 -13.28
N ALA A 800 7.96 22.20 -12.50
CA ALA A 800 8.82 23.33 -12.17
C ALA A 800 9.98 22.92 -11.23
N LEU A 801 9.70 22.12 -10.19
CA LEU A 801 10.75 21.56 -9.34
C LEU A 801 11.70 20.66 -10.13
N GLN A 802 11.16 19.79 -10.99
CA GLN A 802 11.97 18.86 -11.77
C GLN A 802 12.89 19.58 -12.76
N GLU A 803 12.39 20.59 -13.48
CA GLU A 803 13.18 21.41 -14.40
C GLU A 803 14.32 22.15 -13.69
N ARG A 804 14.10 22.62 -12.46
CA ARG A 804 15.15 23.26 -11.66
C ARG A 804 16.25 22.30 -11.23
N LEU A 805 15.92 21.04 -10.98
CA LEU A 805 16.88 19.99 -10.62
C LEU A 805 17.60 19.44 -11.86
N PHE A 806 16.87 19.26 -12.97
CA PHE A 806 17.32 18.57 -14.18
C PHE A 806 16.91 19.35 -15.45
N PRO A 807 17.47 20.55 -15.69
CA PRO A 807 17.07 21.41 -16.81
C PRO A 807 17.32 20.77 -18.18
N ASP A 808 18.29 19.87 -18.27
CA ASP A 808 18.69 19.20 -19.52
C ASP A 808 18.00 17.84 -19.74
N ARG A 809 17.06 17.44 -18.88
CA ARG A 809 16.36 16.15 -18.97
C ARG A 809 14.86 16.34 -19.29
N PRO A 810 14.40 15.96 -20.49
CA PRO A 810 12.98 16.04 -20.82
C PRO A 810 12.17 15.05 -19.97
N ALA A 811 11.01 15.50 -19.51
CA ALA A 811 10.08 14.70 -18.71
C ALA A 811 8.85 14.30 -19.55
N LEU A 812 8.32 13.11 -19.29
CA LEU A 812 7.13 12.61 -19.98
C LEU A 812 5.87 13.20 -19.32
N ALA A 813 5.09 13.99 -20.07
CA ALA A 813 3.88 14.64 -19.57
C ALA A 813 2.62 13.77 -19.73
N LEU A 814 1.74 13.82 -18.74
CA LEU A 814 0.40 13.22 -18.80
C LEU A 814 -0.55 14.10 -19.62
N SER A 815 -1.45 13.47 -20.38
CA SER A 815 -2.49 14.17 -21.17
C SER A 815 -3.63 14.68 -20.29
N ASN A 816 -3.90 13.98 -19.19
CA ASN A 816 -4.99 14.19 -18.26
C ASN A 816 -4.50 14.11 -16.81
N PRO A 817 -3.58 15.00 -16.39
CA PRO A 817 -3.03 14.95 -15.03
C PRO A 817 -4.10 15.24 -13.98
N ILE A 818 -3.96 14.63 -12.80
CA ILE A 818 -4.89 14.84 -11.67
C ILE A 818 -4.79 16.26 -11.11
N ALA A 819 -3.60 16.85 -11.19
CA ALA A 819 -3.29 18.22 -10.79
C ALA A 819 -2.10 18.75 -11.59
N SER A 820 -1.99 20.07 -11.73
CA SER A 820 -0.93 20.70 -12.53
C SER A 820 0.47 20.46 -11.95
N ASP A 821 0.59 20.35 -10.64
CA ASP A 821 1.81 20.05 -9.88
C ASP A 821 2.14 18.54 -9.81
N LEU A 822 1.35 17.70 -10.50
CA LEU A 822 1.53 16.26 -10.62
C LEU A 822 1.36 15.82 -12.09
N SER A 823 1.99 16.57 -13.00
CA SER A 823 1.71 16.48 -14.43
C SER A 823 2.79 15.81 -15.28
N VAL A 824 3.98 15.56 -14.73
CA VAL A 824 5.08 14.92 -15.45
C VAL A 824 5.65 13.74 -14.67
N MET A 825 6.06 12.68 -15.38
CA MET A 825 6.74 11.54 -14.79
C MET A 825 8.15 11.93 -14.30
N ARG A 826 8.56 11.34 -13.18
CA ARG A 826 9.84 11.66 -12.53
C ARG A 826 11.04 11.11 -13.32
N VAL A 827 12.06 11.96 -13.55
CA VAL A 827 13.33 11.58 -14.19
C VAL A 827 14.41 11.16 -13.18
N SER A 828 14.10 11.28 -11.89
CA SER A 828 14.91 10.93 -10.72
C SER A 828 13.97 10.77 -9.50
N LEU A 829 14.40 10.06 -8.46
CA LEU A 829 13.68 9.96 -7.19
C LEU A 829 13.89 11.18 -6.28
N TRP A 830 14.87 12.04 -6.57
CA TRP A 830 15.20 13.21 -5.74
C TRP A 830 14.08 14.22 -5.55
N PRO A 831 13.24 14.58 -6.55
CA PRO A 831 12.17 15.55 -6.32
C PRO A 831 11.23 15.12 -5.19
N GLY A 832 10.77 13.86 -5.19
CA GLY A 832 9.91 13.31 -4.15
C GLY A 832 10.60 13.20 -2.78
N LEU A 833 11.86 12.74 -2.76
CA LEU A 833 12.65 12.62 -1.53
C LEU A 833 12.93 13.98 -0.88
N LEU A 834 13.27 15.00 -1.68
CA LEU A 834 13.50 16.37 -1.20
C LEU A 834 12.22 16.97 -0.62
N LEU A 835 11.08 16.82 -1.29
CA LEU A 835 9.79 17.28 -0.75
C LEU A 835 9.43 16.57 0.56
N SER A 836 9.65 15.26 0.64
CA SER A 836 9.44 14.48 1.88
C SER A 836 10.35 14.94 3.01
N ALA A 837 11.62 15.27 2.71
CA ALA A 837 12.55 15.82 3.69
C ALA A 837 12.12 17.21 4.18
N LEU A 838 11.70 18.11 3.27
CA LEU A 838 11.19 19.43 3.64
C LEU A 838 9.96 19.35 4.54
N GLU A 839 9.05 18.44 4.23
CA GLU A 839 7.84 18.28 5.04
C GLU A 839 8.17 17.79 6.45
N ASN A 840 9.12 16.86 6.59
CA ASN A 840 9.64 16.45 7.90
C ASN A 840 10.36 17.59 8.63
N GLN A 841 11.13 18.43 7.92
CA GLN A 841 11.78 19.62 8.51
C GLN A 841 10.72 20.59 9.06
N ARG A 842 9.64 20.86 8.31
CA ARG A 842 8.51 21.69 8.77
C ARG A 842 7.80 21.10 9.99
N ARG A 843 7.82 19.77 10.12
CA ARG A 843 7.33 19.01 11.28
C ARG A 843 8.39 18.84 12.38
N GLN A 844 9.41 19.70 12.39
CA GLN A 844 10.43 19.82 13.44
C GLN A 844 11.25 18.52 13.65
N GLN A 845 11.54 17.81 12.56
CA GLN A 845 12.45 16.68 12.59
C GLN A 845 13.89 17.15 12.28
N ASP A 846 14.78 17.04 13.26
CA ASP A 846 16.15 17.58 13.18
C ASP A 846 17.16 16.65 12.49
N ARG A 847 16.81 15.38 12.32
CA ARG A 847 17.64 14.36 11.64
C ARG A 847 16.77 13.56 10.68
N ILE A 848 17.00 13.77 9.39
CA ILE A 848 16.18 13.22 8.31
C ILE A 848 17.09 12.36 7.42
N ARG A 849 16.79 11.06 7.35
CA ARG A 849 17.51 10.10 6.52
C ARG A 849 16.46 9.24 5.85
N LEU A 850 16.17 9.54 4.59
CA LEU A 850 15.14 8.85 3.81
C LEU A 850 15.78 8.14 2.63
N PHE A 851 15.28 6.96 2.27
CA PHE A 851 15.63 6.29 1.02
C PHE A 851 14.37 5.80 0.33
N GLU A 852 14.44 5.66 -0.99
CA GLU A 852 13.37 5.10 -1.82
C GLU A 852 13.97 4.16 -2.86
N HIS A 853 13.32 3.02 -3.08
CA HIS A 853 13.56 2.12 -4.21
C HIS A 853 12.35 2.17 -5.14
N GLY A 854 12.56 2.55 -6.39
CA GLY A 854 11.48 2.68 -7.37
C GLY A 854 11.95 3.06 -8.76
N THR A 855 10.99 3.33 -9.65
CA THR A 855 11.24 3.52 -11.08
C THR A 855 11.41 5.00 -11.39
N ARG A 856 12.40 5.33 -12.22
CA ARG A 856 12.48 6.63 -12.92
C ARG A 856 12.28 6.44 -14.42
N PHE A 857 11.79 7.48 -15.08
CA PHE A 857 11.40 7.44 -16.49
C PHE A 857 12.34 8.30 -17.32
N GLN A 858 12.98 7.69 -18.30
CA GLN A 858 13.91 8.36 -19.21
C GLN A 858 13.39 8.30 -20.65
N ILE A 859 13.42 9.42 -21.35
CA ILE A 859 13.10 9.48 -22.78
C ILE A 859 14.39 9.26 -23.58
N ASP A 860 14.39 8.26 -24.47
CA ASP A 860 15.49 7.97 -25.40
C ASP A 860 14.96 8.00 -26.84
N GLY A 861 15.12 9.16 -27.48
CA GLY A 861 14.56 9.43 -28.81
C GLY A 861 13.04 9.36 -28.76
N SER A 862 12.46 8.39 -29.47
CA SER A 862 11.00 8.15 -29.48
C SER A 862 10.53 7.10 -28.48
N SER A 863 11.43 6.50 -27.70
CA SER A 863 11.07 5.47 -26.71
C SER A 863 11.23 5.98 -25.28
N THR A 864 10.55 5.34 -24.33
CA THR A 864 10.69 5.62 -22.90
C THR A 864 11.25 4.38 -22.23
N ARG A 865 12.31 4.54 -21.45
CA ARG A 865 12.85 3.49 -20.58
C ARG A 865 12.44 3.73 -19.13
N GLU A 866 12.04 2.64 -18.50
CA GLU A 866 11.81 2.53 -17.06
C GLU A 866 13.07 1.96 -16.41
N ILE A 867 13.65 2.71 -15.47
CA ILE A 867 14.92 2.35 -14.83
C ILE A 867 14.67 2.12 -13.34
N ASP A 868 14.95 0.90 -12.87
CA ASP A 868 14.90 0.56 -11.45
C ASP A 868 16.02 1.29 -10.69
N THR A 869 15.66 2.05 -9.67
CA THR A 869 16.51 3.09 -9.08
C THR A 869 16.43 3.05 -7.55
N LEU A 870 17.59 3.15 -6.89
CA LEU A 870 17.69 3.35 -5.45
C LEU A 870 18.25 4.74 -5.18
N ALA A 871 17.55 5.56 -4.38
CA ALA A 871 18.00 6.89 -4.03
C ALA A 871 17.82 7.19 -2.55
N ALA A 872 18.55 8.18 -2.04
CA ALA A 872 18.39 8.63 -0.68
C ALA A 872 18.70 10.12 -0.51
N VAL A 873 18.19 10.67 0.60
CA VAL A 873 18.45 12.01 1.11
C VAL A 873 18.83 11.96 2.58
N VAL A 874 19.88 12.70 2.92
CA VAL A 874 20.35 12.90 4.29
C VAL A 874 20.36 14.39 4.60
N SER A 875 19.72 14.80 5.68
CA SER A 875 19.76 16.18 6.19
C SER A 875 19.72 16.22 7.71
N GLY A 876 20.29 17.28 8.29
CA GLY A 876 20.34 17.48 9.73
C GLY A 876 21.50 16.73 10.41
N ALA A 877 21.32 16.40 11.69
CA ALA A 877 22.40 15.88 12.53
C ALA A 877 23.00 14.55 12.04
N ARG A 878 24.35 14.42 12.07
CA ARG A 878 25.08 13.20 11.69
C ARG A 878 24.64 12.00 12.52
N LEU A 879 24.75 12.14 13.83
CA LEU A 879 24.36 11.13 14.82
C LEU A 879 23.10 11.59 15.57
N PRO A 880 22.26 10.65 16.05
CA PRO A 880 21.18 11.01 16.96
C PRO A 880 21.74 11.61 18.25
N GLU A 881 20.93 12.43 18.91
CA GLU A 881 21.31 13.02 20.20
C GLU A 881 21.49 11.91 21.25
N GLN A 882 22.73 11.74 21.75
CA GLN A 882 23.04 10.78 22.80
C GLN A 882 24.19 11.25 23.70
N TRP A 883 24.22 10.72 24.93
CA TRP A 883 25.20 11.10 25.96
C TRP A 883 26.66 10.82 25.57
N GLY A 884 26.89 9.82 24.73
CA GLY A 884 28.22 9.36 24.31
C GLY A 884 28.84 10.12 23.15
N VAL A 885 28.12 11.06 22.51
CA VAL A 885 28.61 11.78 21.34
C VAL A 885 29.29 13.09 21.76
N PRO A 886 30.60 13.25 21.50
CA PRO A 886 31.34 14.48 21.76
C PRO A 886 30.68 15.66 21.06
N LYS A 887 30.74 16.85 21.66
CA LYS A 887 30.12 18.07 21.12
C LYS A 887 30.56 18.37 19.68
N GLU A 888 31.81 18.04 19.36
CA GLU A 888 32.46 18.20 18.06
C GLU A 888 31.86 17.31 16.96
N MET A 889 31.24 16.19 17.35
CA MET A 889 30.59 15.22 16.44
C MET A 889 29.08 15.44 16.31
N ARG A 890 28.52 16.52 16.90
CA ARG A 890 27.08 16.86 16.85
C ARG A 890 26.70 17.71 15.62
N GLY A 891 27.60 17.85 14.65
CA GLY A 891 27.36 18.63 13.43
C GLY A 891 26.37 17.97 12.45
N ALA A 892 26.06 18.69 11.39
CA ALA A 892 25.27 18.14 10.28
C ALA A 892 26.01 17.00 9.59
N ALA A 893 25.26 16.07 9.04
CA ALA A 893 25.79 15.04 8.15
C ALA A 893 26.41 15.70 6.91
N ASP A 894 27.53 15.15 6.44
CA ASP A 894 28.26 15.64 5.28
C ASP A 894 28.38 14.56 4.18
N PHE A 895 29.06 14.93 3.08
CA PHE A 895 29.33 14.03 1.96
C PHE A 895 29.94 12.68 2.38
N TYR A 896 30.84 12.66 3.36
CA TYR A 896 31.55 11.45 3.77
C TYR A 896 30.67 10.53 4.61
N ASP A 897 29.67 11.06 5.33
CA ASP A 897 28.67 10.25 6.02
C ASP A 897 27.83 9.46 5.02
N ALA A 898 27.25 10.14 4.02
CA ALA A 898 26.48 9.48 2.97
C ALA A 898 27.34 8.55 2.10
N LYS A 899 28.60 8.91 1.85
CA LYS A 899 29.55 8.04 1.16
C LYS A 899 29.83 6.76 1.95
N SER A 900 29.96 6.84 3.27
CA SER A 900 30.13 5.65 4.12
C SER A 900 28.93 4.71 4.02
N ASP A 901 27.73 5.27 3.88
CA ASP A 901 26.51 4.48 3.70
C ASP A 901 26.48 3.75 2.34
N LEU A 902 26.91 4.43 1.27
CA LEU A 902 27.07 3.81 -0.05
C LEU A 902 28.17 2.74 -0.07
N GLU A 903 29.31 2.97 0.58
CA GLU A 903 30.39 1.98 0.65
C GLU A 903 29.95 0.72 1.43
N ALA A 904 29.12 0.87 2.46
CA ALA A 904 28.49 -0.25 3.16
C ALA A 904 27.56 -1.05 2.23
N LEU A 905 26.77 -0.34 1.41
CA LEU A 905 25.92 -0.96 0.39
C LEU A 905 26.74 -1.72 -0.66
N PHE A 906 27.84 -1.13 -1.15
CA PHE A 906 28.74 -1.80 -2.11
C PHE A 906 29.43 -3.01 -1.50
N THR A 907 29.76 -2.98 -0.20
CA THR A 907 30.29 -4.15 0.51
C THR A 907 29.30 -5.31 0.51
N ALA A 908 28.01 -5.04 0.65
CA ALA A 908 26.97 -6.07 0.58
C ALA A 908 26.86 -6.74 -0.81
N THR A 909 27.40 -6.12 -1.87
CA THR A 909 27.46 -6.74 -3.22
C THR A 909 28.59 -7.78 -3.36
N GLY A 910 29.54 -7.82 -2.43
CA GLY A 910 30.74 -8.65 -2.55
C GLY A 910 31.73 -8.18 -3.62
N GLN A 911 31.58 -6.96 -4.15
CA GLN A 911 32.48 -6.34 -5.14
C GLN A 911 32.74 -4.85 -4.84
N ALA A 912 32.90 -4.47 -3.58
CA ALA A 912 33.13 -3.06 -3.19
C ALA A 912 34.32 -2.43 -3.95
N GLU A 913 35.36 -3.21 -4.23
CA GLU A 913 36.55 -2.79 -4.98
C GLU A 913 36.29 -2.45 -6.45
N SER A 914 35.16 -2.90 -7.01
CA SER A 914 34.77 -2.57 -8.38
C SER A 914 34.17 -1.17 -8.52
N PHE A 915 33.84 -0.53 -7.40
CA PHE A 915 33.26 0.80 -7.37
C PHE A 915 34.32 1.90 -7.24
N LYS A 916 34.10 3.01 -7.94
CA LYS A 916 34.93 4.21 -7.86
C LYS A 916 34.05 5.45 -7.76
N PHE A 917 34.55 6.46 -7.06
CA PHE A 917 33.95 7.78 -7.00
C PHE A 917 34.80 8.75 -7.81
N GLU A 918 34.24 9.28 -8.88
CA GLU A 918 34.91 10.24 -9.76
C GLU A 918 34.26 11.62 -9.60
N GLY A 919 35.05 12.65 -9.27
CA GLY A 919 34.53 14.00 -9.16
C GLY A 919 33.93 14.48 -10.48
N GLY A 920 32.76 15.11 -10.44
CA GLY A 920 32.04 15.55 -11.65
C GLY A 920 31.00 16.61 -11.35
N SER A 921 30.47 17.24 -12.39
CA SER A 921 29.39 18.23 -12.29
C SER A 921 28.02 17.60 -12.56
N HIS A 922 27.04 17.97 -11.73
CA HIS A 922 25.64 17.61 -11.89
C HIS A 922 24.79 18.85 -11.58
N SER A 923 23.75 19.14 -12.36
CA SER A 923 22.92 20.36 -12.25
C SER A 923 22.35 20.58 -10.85
N ALA A 924 21.87 19.49 -10.23
CA ALA A 924 21.30 19.53 -8.88
C ALA A 924 22.33 19.56 -7.73
N LEU A 925 23.61 19.26 -7.98
CA LEU A 925 24.60 19.02 -6.92
C LEU A 925 25.68 20.11 -6.87
N HIS A 926 26.30 20.28 -5.71
CA HIS A 926 27.41 21.19 -5.53
C HIS A 926 28.64 20.73 -6.34
N PRO A 927 29.24 21.58 -7.20
CA PRO A 927 30.27 21.15 -8.16
C PRO A 927 31.57 20.66 -7.52
N GLY A 928 31.92 21.16 -6.33
CA GLY A 928 33.08 20.70 -5.55
C GLY A 928 32.78 19.59 -4.53
N ARG A 929 31.52 19.13 -4.41
CA ARG A 929 31.08 18.15 -3.41
C ARG A 929 30.10 17.15 -4.03
N ALA A 930 30.45 16.69 -5.23
CA ALA A 930 29.69 15.73 -6.01
C ALA A 930 30.63 14.73 -6.69
N ALA A 931 30.16 13.50 -6.84
CA ALA A 931 30.88 12.44 -7.54
C ALA A 931 29.93 11.54 -8.33
N ARG A 932 30.37 11.14 -9.53
CA ARG A 932 29.85 9.99 -10.26
C ARG A 932 30.26 8.73 -9.55
N VAL A 933 29.34 7.79 -9.44
CA VAL A 933 29.60 6.43 -8.98
C VAL A 933 29.81 5.57 -10.22
N LEU A 934 31.00 5.00 -10.35
CA LEU A 934 31.35 4.09 -11.42
C LEU A 934 31.47 2.67 -10.88
N ARG A 935 30.96 1.67 -11.61
CA ARG A 935 31.21 0.25 -11.36
C ARG A 935 31.91 -0.36 -12.58
N CYS A 936 33.10 -0.91 -12.41
CA CYS A 936 33.93 -1.41 -13.52
C CYS A 936 34.12 -0.38 -14.65
N GLY A 937 34.19 0.91 -14.31
CA GLY A 937 34.34 2.02 -15.26
C GLY A 937 33.05 2.51 -15.93
N ARG A 938 31.90 1.86 -15.70
CA ARG A 938 30.59 2.31 -16.18
C ARG A 938 29.88 3.14 -15.10
N GLU A 939 29.29 4.27 -15.47
CA GLU A 939 28.45 5.04 -14.55
C GLU A 939 27.22 4.24 -14.10
N VAL A 940 27.01 4.20 -12.79
CA VAL A 940 25.87 3.54 -12.15
C VAL A 940 25.10 4.49 -11.23
N GLY A 941 25.49 5.76 -11.10
CA GLY A 941 24.80 6.72 -10.26
C GLY A 941 25.62 7.94 -9.85
N TRP A 942 25.10 8.68 -8.88
CA TRP A 942 25.67 9.92 -8.35
C TRP A 942 25.53 10.02 -6.84
N ILE A 943 26.45 10.76 -6.20
CA ILE A 943 26.36 11.22 -4.82
C ILE A 943 26.82 12.68 -4.75
N GLY A 944 26.19 13.51 -3.91
CA GLY A 944 26.67 14.86 -3.63
C GLY A 944 25.79 15.68 -2.70
N GLU A 945 26.32 16.80 -2.23
CA GLU A 945 25.52 17.83 -1.55
C GLU A 945 24.63 18.57 -2.55
N LEU A 946 23.38 18.87 -2.18
CA LEU A 946 22.46 19.67 -3.00
C LEU A 946 23.06 21.06 -3.28
N HIS A 947 22.89 21.55 -4.51
CA HIS A 947 23.44 22.83 -4.93
C HIS A 947 22.96 23.99 -4.03
N PRO A 948 23.82 24.92 -3.58
CA PRO A 948 23.44 25.97 -2.63
C PRO A 948 22.26 26.86 -3.06
N ILE A 949 22.14 27.15 -4.36
CA ILE A 949 20.99 27.89 -4.91
C ILE A 949 19.68 27.13 -4.68
N LEU A 950 19.70 25.79 -4.81
CA LEU A 950 18.54 24.95 -4.56
C LEU A 950 18.27 24.81 -3.06
N VAL A 951 19.30 24.71 -2.22
CA VAL A 951 19.18 24.73 -0.75
C VAL A 951 18.43 25.99 -0.30
N GLN A 952 18.86 27.16 -0.78
CA GLN A 952 18.24 28.44 -0.45
C GLN A 952 16.80 28.53 -0.97
N ALA A 953 16.58 28.13 -2.21
CA ALA A 953 15.28 28.30 -2.85
C ALA A 953 14.23 27.24 -2.46
N LEU A 954 14.65 26.14 -1.83
CA LEU A 954 13.78 25.15 -1.21
C LEU A 954 13.67 25.35 0.32
N ASP A 955 14.43 26.28 0.89
CA ASP A 955 14.44 26.62 2.33
C ASP A 955 14.87 25.47 3.25
N PHE A 956 15.96 24.78 2.87
CA PHE A 956 16.58 23.76 3.73
C PHE A 956 17.46 24.40 4.81
N THR A 957 17.29 23.97 6.06
CA THR A 957 18.12 24.43 7.20
C THR A 957 19.57 23.96 7.07
N TYR A 958 19.75 22.71 6.64
CA TYR A 958 21.06 22.10 6.40
C TYR A 958 21.12 21.60 4.96
N PRO A 959 22.24 21.80 4.23
CA PRO A 959 22.39 21.28 2.87
C PRO A 959 22.20 19.76 2.86
N PRO A 960 21.18 19.23 2.18
CA PRO A 960 20.99 17.78 2.11
C PRO A 960 22.07 17.14 1.24
N VAL A 961 22.49 15.94 1.62
CA VAL A 961 23.33 15.06 0.80
C VAL A 961 22.43 14.03 0.12
N LEU A 962 22.62 13.85 -1.18
CA LEU A 962 21.80 13.00 -2.04
C LEU A 962 22.67 11.91 -2.65
N PHE A 963 22.09 10.72 -2.84
CA PHE A 963 22.62 9.75 -3.79
C PHE A 963 21.50 9.10 -4.60
N GLU A 964 21.83 8.61 -5.79
CA GLU A 964 20.93 7.86 -6.69
C GLU A 964 21.75 6.85 -7.49
N LEU A 965 21.29 5.59 -7.55
CA LEU A 965 21.94 4.47 -8.21
C LEU A 965 20.95 3.73 -9.14
N ASP A 966 21.43 3.30 -10.30
CA ASP A 966 20.77 2.33 -11.16
C ASP A 966 20.80 0.95 -10.49
N ALA A 967 19.70 0.54 -9.85
CA ALA A 967 19.64 -0.58 -8.92
C ALA A 967 20.14 -1.89 -9.54
N ASP A 968 19.66 -2.25 -10.74
CA ASP A 968 20.06 -3.48 -11.43
C ASP A 968 21.58 -3.57 -11.67
N SER A 969 22.20 -2.45 -12.06
CA SER A 969 23.62 -2.42 -12.39
C SER A 969 24.51 -2.22 -11.16
N ALA A 970 24.03 -1.50 -10.15
CA ALA A 970 24.77 -1.20 -8.93
C ALA A 970 24.71 -2.35 -7.92
N LEU A 971 23.62 -3.12 -7.87
CA LEU A 971 23.36 -4.07 -6.79
C LEU A 971 23.63 -5.53 -7.14
N ALA A 972 24.03 -5.86 -8.37
CA ALA A 972 24.41 -7.24 -8.72
C ALA A 972 25.51 -7.79 -7.78
N VAL A 973 25.38 -9.03 -7.31
CA VAL A 973 26.27 -9.65 -6.30
C VAL A 973 27.27 -10.59 -6.96
N LYS A 974 28.48 -10.67 -6.39
CA LYS A 974 29.45 -11.72 -6.73
C LYS A 974 29.39 -12.86 -5.74
N ARG A 975 29.32 -14.08 -6.27
CA ARG A 975 29.47 -15.30 -5.48
C ARG A 975 30.83 -15.31 -4.76
N PRO A 976 30.87 -15.53 -3.43
CA PRO A 976 32.13 -15.68 -2.70
C PRO A 976 32.97 -16.83 -3.27
N ALA A 977 34.26 -16.60 -3.50
CA ALA A 977 35.22 -17.61 -3.90
C ALA A 977 36.29 -17.77 -2.82
N TYR A 978 36.52 -19.00 -2.37
CA TYR A 978 37.55 -19.28 -1.37
C TYR A 978 38.93 -18.87 -1.87
N GLN A 979 39.69 -18.19 -1.02
CA GLN A 979 41.11 -17.92 -1.21
C GLN A 979 41.88 -18.48 -0.02
N GLU A 980 43.06 -19.04 -0.29
CA GLU A 980 43.89 -19.62 0.76
C GLU A 980 44.36 -18.55 1.77
N ILE A 981 44.18 -18.85 3.06
CA ILE A 981 44.59 -17.96 4.15
C ILE A 981 46.04 -18.28 4.52
N SER A 982 46.90 -17.26 4.49
CA SER A 982 48.30 -17.41 4.92
C SER A 982 48.41 -17.77 6.40
N ARG A 983 49.28 -18.74 6.70
CA ARG A 983 49.68 -19.10 8.09
C ARG A 983 50.83 -18.24 8.62
N PHE A 984 51.40 -17.39 7.78
CA PHE A 984 52.58 -16.57 8.09
C PHE A 984 52.17 -15.17 8.55
N PRO A 985 52.96 -14.49 9.42
CA PRO A 985 52.58 -13.19 9.97
C PRO A 985 52.55 -12.07 8.91
N GLN A 986 51.77 -11.02 9.20
CA GLN A 986 51.70 -9.80 8.40
C GLN A 986 52.80 -8.81 8.81
N VAL A 987 53.32 -8.05 7.86
CA VAL A 987 54.24 -6.92 8.11
C VAL A 987 53.58 -5.62 7.70
N ARG A 988 53.59 -4.61 8.58
CA ARG A 988 53.08 -3.26 8.29
C ARG A 988 54.24 -2.27 8.15
N ARG A 989 54.16 -1.38 7.16
CA ARG A 989 55.02 -0.21 7.00
C ARG A 989 54.18 1.03 6.74
N ASP A 990 54.51 2.10 7.44
CA ASP A 990 53.82 3.37 7.29
C ASP A 990 54.67 4.32 6.43
N LEU A 991 54.00 5.13 5.61
CA LEU A 991 54.62 6.05 4.65
C LEU A 991 53.86 7.37 4.64
N ALA A 992 54.55 8.47 4.94
CA ALA A 992 53.99 9.82 4.80
C ALA A 992 54.38 10.42 3.44
N VAL A 993 53.37 10.65 2.59
CA VAL A 993 53.56 11.10 1.20
C VAL A 993 53.03 12.52 1.04
N VAL A 994 53.91 13.46 0.68
CA VAL A 994 53.56 14.84 0.37
C VAL A 994 53.37 15.00 -1.14
N VAL A 995 52.15 15.36 -1.54
CA VAL A 995 51.73 15.55 -2.95
C VAL A 995 51.05 16.90 -3.13
N ASP A 996 50.87 17.30 -4.39
CA ASP A 996 50.03 18.44 -4.74
C ASP A 996 48.58 18.23 -4.28
N GLU A 997 47.89 19.31 -3.90
CA GLU A 997 46.51 19.26 -3.40
C GLU A 997 45.54 18.62 -4.41
N SER A 998 45.79 18.78 -5.71
CA SER A 998 44.98 18.21 -6.81
C SER A 998 45.10 16.69 -6.94
N VAL A 999 46.18 16.08 -6.44
CA VAL A 999 46.37 14.62 -6.54
C VAL A 999 45.34 13.91 -5.65
N THR A 1000 44.49 13.08 -6.26
CA THR A 1000 43.45 12.36 -5.50
C THR A 1000 44.05 11.20 -4.70
N LEU A 1001 43.40 10.84 -3.59
CA LEU A 1001 43.77 9.66 -2.81
C LEU A 1001 43.57 8.36 -3.59
N SER A 1002 42.60 8.32 -4.51
CA SER A 1002 42.38 7.17 -5.41
C SER A 1002 43.60 6.97 -6.32
N THR A 1003 44.08 8.04 -6.95
CA THR A 1003 45.29 7.99 -7.78
C THR A 1003 46.49 7.50 -6.96
N LEU A 1004 46.65 8.01 -5.73
CA LEU A 1004 47.73 7.57 -4.85
C LEU A 1004 47.63 6.07 -4.51
N ALA A 1005 46.44 5.60 -4.14
CA ALA A 1005 46.17 4.20 -3.82
C ALA A 1005 46.38 3.27 -5.01
N GLU A 1006 45.95 3.67 -6.21
CA GLU A 1006 46.17 2.91 -7.45
C GLU A 1006 47.66 2.79 -7.78
N ARG A 1007 48.42 3.90 -7.68
CA ARG A 1007 49.87 3.87 -7.90
C ARG A 1007 50.58 2.97 -6.89
N VAL A 1008 50.25 3.10 -5.60
CA VAL A 1008 50.81 2.24 -4.56
C VAL A 1008 50.47 0.78 -4.81
N THR A 1009 49.24 0.45 -5.18
CA THR A 1009 48.81 -0.92 -5.44
C THR A 1009 49.48 -1.52 -6.69
N LEU A 1010 49.74 -0.71 -7.71
CA LEU A 1010 50.47 -1.15 -8.91
C LEU A 1010 51.96 -1.35 -8.66
N ALA A 1011 52.57 -0.47 -7.85
CA ALA A 1011 54.00 -0.49 -7.56
C ALA A 1011 54.39 -1.48 -6.45
N ALA A 1012 53.46 -1.73 -5.52
CA ALA A 1012 53.57 -2.79 -4.53
C ALA A 1012 53.20 -4.11 -5.20
N SER A 1013 54.10 -5.10 -5.11
CA SER A 1013 53.91 -6.42 -5.72
C SER A 1013 52.63 -7.13 -5.22
N ASN A 1014 52.35 -8.33 -5.71
CA ASN A 1014 51.24 -9.20 -5.28
C ASN A 1014 51.22 -9.55 -3.77
N LEU A 1015 52.19 -9.05 -3.00
CA LEU A 1015 52.33 -9.22 -1.56
C LEU A 1015 51.55 -8.18 -0.75
N LEU A 1016 51.12 -7.06 -1.35
CA LEU A 1016 50.27 -6.07 -0.66
C LEU A 1016 48.88 -6.68 -0.40
N ARG A 1017 48.52 -6.82 0.88
CA ARG A 1017 47.21 -7.30 1.33
C ARG A 1017 46.27 -6.21 1.80
N GLY A 1018 46.81 -5.05 2.15
CA GLY A 1018 45.99 -3.93 2.58
C GLY A 1018 46.73 -2.61 2.47
N LEU A 1019 45.97 -1.58 2.10
CA LEU A 1019 46.40 -0.19 2.13
C LEU A 1019 45.42 0.59 2.99
N ARG A 1020 45.93 1.31 4.00
CA ARG A 1020 45.12 2.15 4.88
C ARG A 1020 45.57 3.59 4.77
N ILE A 1021 44.64 4.50 4.55
CA ILE A 1021 44.89 5.94 4.68
C ILE A 1021 44.41 6.31 6.07
N PHE A 1022 45.32 6.72 6.95
CA PHE A 1022 44.98 6.97 8.36
C PHE A 1022 45.16 8.43 8.78
N ASP A 1023 45.77 9.28 7.94
CA ASP A 1023 45.83 10.73 8.18
C ASP A 1023 45.97 11.52 6.86
N VAL A 1024 45.38 12.72 6.83
CA VAL A 1024 45.54 13.72 5.75
C VAL A 1024 45.77 15.08 6.39
N TYR A 1025 47.04 15.49 6.45
CA TYR A 1025 47.45 16.72 7.11
C TYR A 1025 47.53 17.90 6.12
N ARG A 1026 46.87 18.99 6.48
CA ARG A 1026 46.93 20.31 5.83
C ARG A 1026 47.16 21.35 6.91
N GLY A 1027 48.39 21.82 7.04
CA GLY A 1027 48.72 22.73 8.13
C GLY A 1027 50.14 23.27 8.08
N PRO A 1028 50.54 24.02 9.12
CA PRO A 1028 51.86 24.62 9.22
C PRO A 1028 52.99 23.58 9.02
N GLY A 1029 53.96 23.89 8.16
CA GLY A 1029 55.07 22.99 7.83
C GLY A 1029 54.93 22.21 6.51
N LEU A 1030 53.88 22.47 5.73
CA LEU A 1030 53.77 22.08 4.32
C LEU A 1030 53.84 23.30 3.40
N GLU A 1031 54.39 23.12 2.20
CA GLU A 1031 54.32 24.13 1.13
C GLU A 1031 52.85 24.43 0.77
N HIS A 1032 52.55 25.69 0.44
CA HIS A 1032 51.20 26.09 0.08
C HIS A 1032 50.72 25.31 -1.15
N GLY A 1033 49.51 24.74 -1.09
CA GLY A 1033 48.96 23.90 -2.17
C GLY A 1033 49.43 22.45 -2.14
N ARG A 1034 50.06 21.99 -1.05
CA ARG A 1034 50.39 20.57 -0.83
C ARG A 1034 49.67 20.00 0.38
N LYS A 1035 49.49 18.68 0.36
CA LYS A 1035 48.99 17.87 1.47
C LYS A 1035 49.90 16.69 1.76
N SER A 1036 49.96 16.29 3.03
CA SER A 1036 50.65 15.07 3.45
C SER A 1036 49.63 13.98 3.73
N VAL A 1037 49.81 12.81 3.13
CA VAL A 1037 48.92 11.65 3.27
C VAL A 1037 49.70 10.54 3.96
N ALA A 1038 49.22 10.06 5.11
CA ALA A 1038 49.82 8.96 5.82
C ALA A 1038 49.17 7.63 5.40
N LEU A 1039 49.99 6.73 4.87
CA LEU A 1039 49.61 5.43 4.32
C LEU A 1039 50.17 4.32 5.19
N GLY A 1040 49.37 3.30 5.50
CA GLY A 1040 49.82 2.05 6.12
C GLY A 1040 49.70 0.91 5.12
N LEU A 1041 50.84 0.37 4.69
CA LEU A 1041 50.95 -0.74 3.74
C LEU A 1041 51.13 -2.05 4.52
N ILE A 1042 50.26 -3.02 4.26
CA ILE A 1042 50.25 -4.33 4.93
C ILE A 1042 50.65 -5.38 3.91
N PHE A 1043 51.75 -6.09 4.18
CA PHE A 1043 52.31 -7.12 3.31
C PHE A 1043 52.17 -8.52 3.93
N GLN A 1044 51.88 -9.51 3.10
CA GLN A 1044 51.81 -10.92 3.51
C GLN A 1044 51.94 -11.88 2.32
N ASP A 1045 52.79 -12.90 2.46
CA ASP A 1045 52.91 -14.01 1.51
C ASP A 1045 52.14 -15.24 2.04
N ILE A 1046 51.65 -16.09 1.14
CA ILE A 1046 50.92 -17.33 1.50
C ILE A 1046 51.84 -18.52 1.77
N SER A 1047 53.07 -18.49 1.26
CA SER A 1047 54.04 -19.59 1.23
C SER A 1047 55.19 -19.43 2.22
N ARG A 1048 55.46 -18.21 2.71
CA ARG A 1048 56.57 -17.93 3.63
C ARG A 1048 56.38 -16.67 4.48
N THR A 1049 57.21 -16.53 5.52
CA THR A 1049 57.38 -15.25 6.25
C THR A 1049 58.20 -14.27 5.39
N LEU A 1050 57.79 -13.01 5.35
CA LEU A 1050 58.53 -11.93 4.69
C LEU A 1050 59.69 -11.46 5.58
N THR A 1051 60.87 -11.27 5.00
CA THR A 1051 62.01 -10.66 5.70
C THR A 1051 61.95 -9.14 5.59
N ASP A 1052 62.72 -8.42 6.42
CA ASP A 1052 62.80 -6.95 6.31
C ASP A 1052 63.34 -6.52 4.94
N ASP A 1053 64.36 -7.22 4.39
CA ASP A 1053 64.91 -6.96 3.05
C ASP A 1053 63.88 -7.09 1.92
N ASP A 1054 62.93 -8.02 2.05
CA ASP A 1054 61.84 -8.18 1.09
C ASP A 1054 60.93 -6.95 1.09
N VAL A 1055 60.57 -6.48 2.29
CA VAL A 1055 59.65 -5.35 2.48
C VAL A 1055 60.32 -4.04 2.09
N GLU A 1056 61.58 -3.83 2.44
CA GLU A 1056 62.34 -2.62 2.06
C GLU A 1056 62.44 -2.44 0.54
N ARG A 1057 62.66 -3.54 -0.19
CA ARG A 1057 62.71 -3.51 -1.66
C ARG A 1057 61.39 -3.08 -2.28
N ILE A 1058 60.27 -3.57 -1.74
CA ILE A 1058 58.92 -3.21 -2.20
C ILE A 1058 58.64 -1.74 -1.87
N MET A 1059 58.97 -1.30 -0.65
CA MET A 1059 58.81 0.10 -0.25
C MET A 1059 59.63 1.04 -1.12
N ALA A 1060 60.87 0.69 -1.47
CA ALA A 1060 61.71 1.47 -2.38
C ALA A 1060 61.07 1.59 -3.78
N SER A 1061 60.48 0.51 -4.29
CA SER A 1061 59.73 0.51 -5.56
C SER A 1061 58.52 1.46 -5.51
N VAL A 1062 57.71 1.38 -4.45
CA VAL A 1062 56.56 2.26 -4.24
C VAL A 1062 56.99 3.73 -4.18
N VAL A 1063 58.03 4.05 -3.41
CA VAL A 1063 58.53 5.42 -3.28
C VAL A 1063 59.06 5.95 -4.61
N ALA A 1064 59.79 5.13 -5.39
CA ALA A 1064 60.28 5.52 -6.70
C ALA A 1064 59.12 5.84 -7.67
N ASP A 1065 58.10 4.99 -7.72
CA ASP A 1065 56.93 5.20 -8.58
C ASP A 1065 56.16 6.48 -8.21
N LEU A 1066 55.92 6.71 -6.92
CA LEU A 1066 55.26 7.92 -6.44
C LEU A 1066 56.05 9.19 -6.76
N ARG A 1067 57.38 9.15 -6.67
CA ARG A 1067 58.25 10.27 -7.06
C ARG A 1067 58.16 10.55 -8.55
N GLU A 1068 58.25 9.52 -9.37
CA GLU A 1068 58.27 9.66 -10.83
C GLU A 1068 56.92 10.10 -11.40
N LYS A 1069 55.82 9.48 -10.95
CA LYS A 1069 54.49 9.68 -11.56
C LYS A 1069 53.69 10.81 -10.93
N LEU A 1070 53.90 11.11 -9.64
CA LEU A 1070 53.09 12.07 -8.88
C LEU A 1070 53.90 13.22 -8.29
N ASN A 1071 55.20 13.33 -8.58
CA ASN A 1071 56.11 14.33 -7.99
C ASN A 1071 56.02 14.36 -6.45
N ALA A 1072 55.85 13.19 -5.85
CA ALA A 1072 55.68 13.02 -4.42
C ALA A 1072 57.00 13.20 -3.65
N ARG A 1073 56.93 13.78 -2.45
CA ARG A 1073 58.05 13.82 -1.48
C ARG A 1073 57.71 12.95 -0.27
N ILE A 1074 58.67 12.18 0.22
CA ILE A 1074 58.46 11.37 1.43
C ILE A 1074 58.90 12.18 2.64
N ARG A 1075 58.05 12.24 3.66
CA ARG A 1075 58.33 12.86 4.94
C ARG A 1075 58.78 11.77 5.91
N GLU A 1076 59.94 11.96 6.53
CA GLU A 1076 60.44 11.08 7.60
C GLU A 1076 59.62 11.22 8.88
#